data_AF-A0A918U1S7-F1
#
_entry.id   AF-A0A918U1S7-F1
#
_cell.length_a   1.000
_cell.length_b   1.000
_cell.length_c   1.000
_cell.angle_alpha   90.00
_cell.angle_beta   90.00
_cell.angle_gamma   90.00
#
_symmetry.space_group_name_H-M   'P 1'
#
loop_
_entity.id
_entity.type
_entity.pdbx_description
1 polymer ?
#
loop_
_entity_poly.entity_id
_entity_poly.type
_entity_poly.pdbx_seq_one_letter_code
_entity_poly.pdbx_strand_id
1 'polypeptide(L)'
;MPRLLQRQRLYRRLLIAALILVALIAANLFWQTEKKRLAETELAQTQETLDRVRQDANLGNRAREQAEDLATFMLEDLRDQLIPLGRNDLIAQSAERTLNYFDNLPPALATPNTLGAKASILSTLANVDYANGDFVEAEQKWQEVISLRKQQIASGPPSLDLALQLVNDYNERAVPLREANEVNAARKSNQAALQLLENLSPSLVANDVELVRTSRASTLFGLGEIERAIENQEGAISYYISSRKAFEGKVPDDILAQQVYMTSFNNEGWCQMSLGDDESAGEAYRQGLQPARRLVELQPDNRNWLKEIATLLNNLGTIHDERGENEMARPYYEEALEMRSSLVTWDPTNTLWQLDYLNSLRNLGSLAFDEERDEEAFELIRQSLRGWQTLLSREPDNTEWMRTLQEETRHFQEKFQSVEKNDLALRLNQETREFAESLSQGTAVNSAAWNQFLSKLYNDISANDETDPEEAIKSRLRATTLRANNLENANEDQETRYQLAASYLDIALDCIRGERMDEALACLQLSRFIFTEHTPPLLYRREQLIDLILREEQALANSPHPPLIPADAIWNYYDSRSPPSDDWFSPDYNDQGWAKGAAELGYGDADEATVIDFGPDSERKNLTAWFRHGFTMTESQLASDLGSLRLSLLCDDGAIIYLNGVELLRHHMPTGKISPTTLASYTMSGMDETIYRIFILDPAKLPLHGGTNILAAEVHQNEPPSSDLSFALELLPRAPISPPMENFNLPLAKRFLGDALPPVVLSWVEEYAQSERP
;
A
#
# COMPACT_ATOMS: atom_id res chain seq x y z
N MET A 1 95.32 75.55 -85.39
CA MET A 1 95.14 75.08 -84.00
C MET A 1 93.73 75.45 -83.45
N PRO A 2 92.66 74.71 -83.78
CA PRO A 2 91.48 74.66 -82.88
C PRO A 2 90.98 73.22 -82.57
N ARG A 3 91.52 72.18 -83.22
CA ARG A 3 90.97 70.82 -83.17
C ARG A 3 91.30 70.01 -81.90
N LEU A 4 92.31 70.40 -81.12
CA LEU A 4 92.78 69.64 -79.95
C LEU A 4 91.94 69.89 -78.67
N LEU A 5 91.51 71.13 -78.43
CA LEU A 5 90.65 71.49 -77.28
C LEU A 5 89.23 70.92 -77.41
N GLN A 6 88.74 70.74 -78.64
CA GLN A 6 87.44 70.13 -78.91
C GLN A 6 87.44 68.62 -78.59
N ARG A 7 88.53 67.90 -78.87
CA ARG A 7 88.67 66.46 -78.58
C ARG A 7 88.71 66.16 -77.09
N GLN A 8 89.44 66.93 -76.26
CA GLN A 8 89.48 66.69 -74.81
C GLN A 8 88.13 66.94 -74.12
N ARG A 9 87.36 67.94 -74.57
CA ARG A 9 85.99 68.17 -74.06
C ARG A 9 85.04 67.04 -74.47
N LEU A 10 85.20 66.49 -75.68
CA LEU A 10 84.44 65.34 -76.14
C LEU A 10 84.75 64.08 -75.31
N TYR A 11 86.03 63.80 -75.05
CA TYR A 11 86.46 62.65 -74.24
C TYR A 11 85.98 62.74 -72.78
N ARG A 12 86.07 63.91 -72.14
CA ARG A 12 85.50 64.08 -70.77
C ARG A 12 83.99 63.89 -70.75
N ARG A 13 83.26 64.39 -71.75
CA ARG A 13 81.80 64.19 -71.85
C ARG A 13 81.44 62.72 -72.10
N LEU A 14 82.19 62.03 -72.95
CA LEU A 14 82.00 60.59 -73.20
C LEU A 14 82.33 59.74 -71.97
N LEU A 15 83.38 60.10 -71.22
CA LEU A 15 83.77 59.38 -70.00
C LEU A 15 82.75 59.60 -68.87
N ILE A 16 82.24 60.82 -68.70
CA ILE A 16 81.15 61.13 -67.77
C ILE A 16 79.86 60.39 -68.17
N ALA A 17 79.52 60.37 -69.46
CA ALA A 17 78.36 59.64 -69.97
C ALA A 17 78.50 58.12 -69.76
N ALA A 18 79.70 57.55 -69.98
CA ALA A 18 79.97 56.14 -69.73
C ALA A 18 79.87 55.79 -68.23
N LEU A 19 80.38 56.65 -67.34
CA LEU A 19 80.25 56.46 -65.89
C LEU A 19 78.79 56.56 -65.42
N ILE A 20 78.01 57.49 -65.96
CA ILE A 20 76.56 57.57 -65.70
C ILE A 20 75.85 56.31 -66.19
N LEU A 21 76.19 55.82 -67.39
CA LEU A 21 75.60 54.60 -67.95
C LEU A 21 75.93 53.37 -67.08
N VAL A 22 77.18 53.22 -66.63
CA VAL A 22 77.59 52.14 -65.73
C VAL A 22 76.87 52.26 -64.38
N ALA A 23 76.73 53.48 -63.83
CA ALA A 23 75.98 53.70 -62.60
C ALA A 23 74.49 53.37 -62.75
N LEU A 24 73.87 53.69 -63.89
CA LEU A 24 72.48 53.35 -64.19
C LEU A 24 72.28 51.83 -64.38
N ILE A 25 73.22 51.15 -65.05
CA ILE A 25 73.22 49.70 -65.20
C ILE A 25 73.40 49.02 -63.84
N ALA A 26 74.34 49.49 -63.02
CA ALA A 26 74.56 48.99 -61.67
C ALA A 26 73.36 49.24 -60.75
N ALA A 27 72.72 50.40 -60.82
CA ALA A 27 71.50 50.72 -60.08
C ALA A 27 70.31 49.86 -60.53
N ASN A 28 70.17 49.60 -61.85
CA ASN A 28 69.15 48.71 -62.37
C ASN A 28 69.38 47.25 -61.96
N LEU A 29 70.62 46.76 -62.03
CA LEU A 29 71.00 45.43 -61.54
C LEU A 29 70.75 45.30 -60.04
N PHE A 30 71.14 46.31 -59.25
CA PHE A 30 70.89 46.36 -57.81
C PHE A 30 69.39 46.34 -57.49
N TRP A 31 68.59 47.15 -58.20
CA TRP A 31 67.14 47.19 -58.04
C TRP A 31 66.48 45.88 -58.46
N GLN A 32 66.96 45.23 -59.53
CA GLN A 32 66.52 43.90 -59.95
C GLN A 32 66.86 42.83 -58.89
N THR A 33 68.07 42.85 -58.32
CA THR A 33 68.44 41.91 -57.25
C THR A 33 67.67 42.16 -55.96
N GLU A 34 67.43 43.42 -55.60
CA GLU A 34 66.66 43.75 -54.39
C GLU A 34 65.19 43.38 -54.56
N LYS A 35 64.61 43.63 -55.74
CA LYS A 35 63.26 43.19 -56.08
C LYS A 35 63.12 41.67 -56.04
N LYS A 36 64.12 40.94 -56.55
CA LYS A 36 64.14 39.47 -56.49
C LYS A 36 64.25 38.98 -55.04
N ARG A 37 65.13 39.57 -54.23
CA ARG A 37 65.31 39.24 -52.82
C ARG A 37 64.04 39.49 -52.01
N LEU A 38 63.35 40.61 -52.25
CA LEU A 38 62.05 40.91 -51.62
C LEU A 38 61.00 39.86 -51.98
N ALA A 39 60.88 39.50 -53.27
CA ALA A 39 59.95 38.47 -53.73
C ALA A 39 60.26 37.08 -53.16
N GLU A 40 61.55 36.71 -53.04
CA GLU A 40 61.97 35.44 -52.42
C GLU A 40 61.68 35.44 -50.91
N THR A 41 61.78 36.59 -50.23
CA THR A 41 61.46 36.72 -48.80
C THR A 41 59.94 36.64 -48.56
N GLU A 42 59.13 37.29 -49.40
CA GLU A 42 57.66 37.17 -49.36
C GLU A 42 57.20 35.74 -49.68
N LEU A 43 57.84 35.06 -50.64
CA LEU A 43 57.54 33.66 -50.96
C LEU A 43 57.89 32.73 -49.80
N ALA A 44 59.04 32.93 -49.15
CA ALA A 44 59.42 32.16 -47.98
C ALA A 44 58.47 32.38 -46.79
N GLN A 45 58.05 33.63 -46.53
CA GLN A 45 57.07 33.95 -45.48
C GLN A 45 55.68 33.36 -45.77
N THR A 46 55.25 33.38 -47.03
CA THR A 46 53.97 32.78 -47.44
C THR A 46 54.01 31.25 -47.38
N GLN A 47 55.15 30.62 -47.69
CA GLN A 47 55.33 29.17 -47.53
C GLN A 47 55.38 28.76 -46.05
N GLU A 48 56.11 29.50 -45.21
CA GLU A 48 56.16 29.24 -43.77
C GLU A 48 54.78 29.39 -43.11
N THR A 49 54.01 30.42 -43.49
CA THR A 49 52.63 30.56 -43.00
C THR A 49 51.71 29.45 -43.53
N LEU A 50 51.86 29.02 -44.78
CA LEU A 50 51.10 27.89 -45.34
C LEU A 50 51.42 26.57 -44.60
N ASP A 51 52.69 26.32 -44.30
CA ASP A 51 53.12 25.11 -43.59
C ASP A 51 52.64 25.11 -42.13
N ARG A 52 52.65 26.27 -41.45
CA ARG A 52 52.01 26.42 -40.13
C ARG A 52 50.52 26.15 -40.17
N VAL A 53 49.80 26.74 -41.13
CA VAL A 53 48.35 26.52 -41.31
C VAL A 53 48.05 25.04 -41.60
N ARG A 54 48.88 24.36 -42.40
CA ARG A 54 48.75 22.92 -42.65
C ARG A 54 49.01 22.08 -41.41
N GLN A 55 50.04 22.43 -40.63
CA GLN A 55 50.37 21.73 -39.39
C GLN A 55 49.26 21.89 -38.35
N ASP A 56 48.74 23.11 -38.19
CA ASP A 56 47.62 23.42 -37.30
C ASP A 56 46.33 22.70 -37.75
N ALA A 57 46.04 22.68 -39.05
CA ALA A 57 44.91 21.92 -39.61
C ALA A 57 45.06 20.40 -39.36
N ASN A 58 46.26 19.85 -39.53
CA ASN A 58 46.53 18.43 -39.28
C ASN A 58 46.46 18.07 -37.79
N LEU A 59 46.82 18.99 -36.90
CA LEU A 59 46.67 18.80 -35.45
C LEU A 59 45.19 18.87 -35.06
N GLY A 60 44.44 19.84 -35.59
CA GLY A 60 42.99 19.95 -35.39
C GLY A 60 42.23 18.72 -35.90
N ASN A 61 42.59 18.20 -37.07
CA ASN A 61 41.99 17.00 -37.64
C ASN A 61 42.25 15.75 -36.79
N ARG A 62 43.48 15.58 -36.27
CA ARG A 62 43.80 14.46 -35.38
C ARG A 62 43.10 14.56 -34.03
N ALA A 63 43.02 15.76 -33.45
CA ALA A 63 42.28 15.97 -32.21
C ALA A 63 40.78 15.67 -32.37
N ARG A 64 40.21 16.00 -33.54
CA ARG A 64 38.83 15.65 -33.91
C ARG A 64 38.65 14.13 -34.03
N GLU A 65 39.52 13.43 -34.75
CA GLU A 65 39.44 11.96 -34.89
C GLU A 65 39.52 11.25 -33.53
N GLN A 66 40.42 11.67 -32.64
CA GLN A 66 40.53 11.12 -31.29
C GLN A 66 39.27 11.38 -30.44
N ALA A 67 38.62 12.53 -30.63
CA ALA A 67 37.37 12.85 -29.93
C ALA A 67 36.19 12.05 -30.49
N GLU A 68 36.17 11.77 -31.79
CA GLU A 68 35.20 10.86 -32.43
C GLU A 68 35.35 9.43 -31.90
N ASP A 69 36.58 8.90 -31.84
CA ASP A 69 36.86 7.57 -31.26
C ASP A 69 36.46 7.48 -29.79
N LEU A 70 36.74 8.53 -29.00
CA LEU A 70 36.37 8.60 -27.59
C LEU A 70 34.84 8.69 -27.42
N ALA A 71 34.15 9.41 -28.31
CA ALA A 71 32.69 9.46 -28.31
C ALA A 71 32.11 8.07 -28.58
N THR A 72 32.63 7.33 -29.57
CA THR A 72 32.21 5.94 -29.83
C THR A 72 32.38 5.06 -28.59
N PHE A 73 33.55 5.09 -27.95
CA PHE A 73 33.79 4.33 -26.72
C PHE A 73 32.80 4.69 -25.58
N MET A 74 32.53 5.97 -25.37
CA MET A 74 31.62 6.40 -24.30
C MET A 74 30.14 6.12 -24.60
N LEU A 75 29.74 6.13 -25.88
CA LEU A 75 28.35 5.97 -26.30
C LEU A 75 27.94 4.51 -26.55
N GLU A 76 28.90 3.63 -26.82
CA GLU A 76 28.63 2.20 -27.09
C GLU A 76 29.15 1.34 -25.94
N ASP A 77 30.46 1.16 -25.81
CA ASP A 77 31.07 0.23 -24.84
C ASP A 77 30.74 0.57 -23.39
N LEU A 78 30.86 1.85 -23.01
CA LEU A 78 30.59 2.28 -21.64
C LEU A 78 29.09 2.30 -21.35
N ARG A 79 28.27 2.69 -22.32
CA ARG A 79 26.81 2.71 -22.21
C ARG A 79 26.26 1.32 -21.93
N ASP A 80 26.69 0.32 -22.68
CA ASP A 80 26.22 -1.07 -22.52
C ASP A 80 26.61 -1.66 -21.15
N GLN A 81 27.67 -1.17 -20.53
CA GLN A 81 28.07 -1.55 -19.17
C GLN A 81 27.30 -0.80 -18.08
N LEU A 82 26.85 0.44 -18.34
CA LEU A 82 26.19 1.30 -17.36
C LEU A 82 24.66 1.18 -17.34
N ILE A 83 24.03 0.82 -18.48
CA ILE A 83 22.58 0.59 -18.57
C ILE A 83 22.11 -0.48 -17.55
N PRO A 84 22.75 -1.66 -17.45
CA PRO A 84 22.34 -2.67 -16.48
C PRO A 84 22.48 -2.23 -15.02
N LEU A 85 23.31 -1.22 -14.76
CA LEU A 85 23.57 -0.68 -13.42
C LEU A 85 22.65 0.50 -13.07
N GLY A 86 21.73 0.89 -13.97
CA GLY A 86 20.83 2.03 -13.76
C GLY A 86 21.55 3.37 -13.65
N ARG A 87 22.80 3.49 -14.12
CA ARG A 87 23.65 4.68 -13.98
C ARG A 87 23.45 5.68 -15.12
N ASN A 88 22.19 6.06 -15.36
CA ASN A 88 21.80 7.04 -16.37
C ASN A 88 22.46 8.41 -16.11
N ASP A 89 22.73 8.74 -14.84
CA ASP A 89 23.45 9.94 -14.40
C ASP A 89 24.86 10.02 -15.00
N LEU A 90 25.58 8.90 -15.05
CA LEU A 90 26.94 8.84 -15.57
C LEU A 90 26.95 8.85 -17.10
N ILE A 91 25.97 8.19 -17.72
CA ILE A 91 25.77 8.22 -19.17
C ILE A 91 25.52 9.66 -19.62
N ALA A 92 24.56 10.35 -18.99
CA ALA A 92 24.25 11.76 -19.28
C ALA A 92 25.48 12.65 -19.12
N GLN A 93 26.19 12.58 -17.99
CA GLN A 93 27.39 13.39 -17.76
C GLN A 93 28.47 13.18 -18.83
N SER A 94 28.68 11.93 -19.25
CA SER A 94 29.68 11.61 -20.28
C SER A 94 29.25 12.16 -21.65
N ALA A 95 27.97 12.00 -22.01
CA ALA A 95 27.41 12.46 -23.26
C ALA A 95 27.36 14.00 -23.34
N GLU A 96 26.95 14.70 -22.27
CA GLU A 96 26.95 16.17 -22.21
C GLU A 96 28.34 16.78 -22.38
N ARG A 97 29.36 16.20 -21.72
CA ARG A 97 30.76 16.66 -21.88
C ARG A 97 31.23 16.49 -23.32
N THR A 98 30.85 15.38 -23.94
CA THR A 98 31.19 15.09 -25.33
C THR A 98 30.48 16.06 -26.26
N LEU A 99 29.18 16.31 -26.05
CA LEU A 99 28.39 17.25 -26.83
C LEU A 99 28.99 18.66 -26.78
N ASN A 100 29.35 19.14 -25.59
CA ASN A 100 29.97 20.45 -25.40
C ASN A 100 31.31 20.60 -26.17
N TYR A 101 32.10 19.52 -26.28
CA TYR A 101 33.29 19.54 -27.14
C TYR A 101 32.90 19.78 -28.61
N PHE A 102 31.91 19.04 -29.11
CA PHE A 102 31.49 19.15 -30.51
C PHE A 102 30.76 20.49 -30.80
N ASP A 103 30.09 21.09 -29.84
CA ASP A 103 29.46 22.41 -29.98
C ASP A 103 30.46 23.55 -30.07
N ASN A 104 31.63 23.39 -29.45
CA ASN A 104 32.71 24.37 -29.52
C ASN A 104 33.73 24.09 -30.63
N LEU A 105 33.46 23.13 -31.53
CA LEU A 105 34.33 22.88 -32.68
C LEU A 105 34.36 24.09 -33.62
N PRO A 106 35.55 24.54 -34.07
CA PRO A 106 35.66 25.55 -35.10
C PRO A 106 34.89 25.15 -36.38
N PRO A 107 34.19 26.07 -37.07
CA PRO A 107 33.41 25.75 -38.27
C PRO A 107 34.20 25.05 -39.38
N ALA A 108 35.51 25.28 -39.46
CA ALA A 108 36.40 24.63 -40.42
C ALA A 108 36.63 23.12 -40.16
N LEU A 109 36.34 22.66 -38.94
CA LEU A 109 36.45 21.25 -38.53
C LEU A 109 35.08 20.55 -38.43
N ALA A 110 33.98 21.27 -38.70
CA ALA A 110 32.64 20.71 -38.77
C ALA A 110 32.46 19.95 -40.10
N THR A 111 32.59 18.63 -40.04
CA THR A 111 32.45 17.71 -41.18
C THR A 111 31.11 16.94 -41.10
N PRO A 112 30.68 16.27 -42.17
CA PRO A 112 29.52 15.37 -42.10
C PRO A 112 29.65 14.33 -40.97
N ASN A 113 30.86 13.82 -40.69
CA ASN A 113 31.09 12.89 -39.59
C ASN A 113 30.84 13.52 -38.21
N THR A 114 31.22 14.78 -38.02
CA THR A 114 30.93 15.49 -36.76
C THR A 114 29.43 15.71 -36.55
N LEU A 115 28.64 15.91 -37.61
CA LEU A 115 27.18 15.97 -37.53
C LEU A 115 26.61 14.62 -37.08
N GLY A 116 27.14 13.52 -37.62
CA GLY A 116 26.76 12.16 -37.22
C GLY A 116 27.11 11.86 -35.76
N ALA A 117 28.30 12.25 -35.31
CA ALA A 117 28.72 12.11 -33.92
C ALA A 117 27.80 12.90 -32.98
N LYS A 118 27.49 14.16 -33.29
CA LYS A 118 26.51 14.96 -32.54
C LYS A 118 25.14 14.29 -32.48
N ALA A 119 24.64 13.79 -33.60
CA ALA A 119 23.36 13.08 -33.66
C ALA A 119 23.36 11.83 -32.76
N SER A 120 24.43 11.03 -32.74
CA SER A 120 24.52 9.85 -31.87
C SER A 120 24.66 10.18 -30.38
N ILE A 121 25.32 11.30 -30.04
CA ILE A 121 25.38 11.80 -28.66
C ILE A 121 23.99 12.26 -28.20
N LEU A 122 23.30 13.03 -29.05
CA LEU A 122 21.97 13.54 -28.76
C LEU A 122 20.93 12.44 -28.65
N SER A 123 20.99 11.37 -29.46
CA SER A 123 20.09 10.22 -29.33
C SER A 123 20.31 9.50 -28.00
N THR A 124 21.55 9.42 -27.52
CA THR A 124 21.87 8.85 -26.21
C THR A 124 21.29 9.70 -25.08
N LEU A 125 21.44 11.02 -25.15
CA LEU A 125 20.83 11.94 -24.17
C LEU A 125 19.31 11.90 -24.22
N ALA A 126 18.71 11.84 -25.41
CA ALA A 126 17.26 11.72 -25.58
C ALA A 126 16.72 10.46 -24.90
N ASN A 127 17.44 9.33 -25.01
CA ASN A 127 17.08 8.08 -24.33
C ASN A 127 17.24 8.18 -22.80
N VAL A 128 18.23 8.94 -22.30
CA VAL A 128 18.38 9.17 -20.85
C VAL A 128 17.26 10.05 -20.32
N ASP A 129 16.96 11.17 -20.97
CA ASP A 129 15.84 12.03 -20.59
C ASP A 129 14.53 11.25 -20.56
N TYR A 130 14.32 10.39 -21.56
CA TYR A 130 13.17 9.52 -21.61
C TYR A 130 13.11 8.57 -20.41
N ALA A 131 14.22 7.90 -20.09
CA ALA A 131 14.31 7.01 -18.93
C ALA A 131 14.07 7.73 -17.59
N ASN A 132 14.30 9.04 -17.54
CA ASN A 132 14.03 9.89 -16.37
C ASN A 132 12.59 10.47 -16.37
N GLY A 133 11.82 10.28 -17.44
CA GLY A 133 10.46 10.82 -17.59
C GLY A 133 10.39 12.24 -18.20
N ASP A 134 11.51 12.79 -18.66
CA ASP A 134 11.62 14.13 -19.24
C ASP A 134 11.27 14.11 -20.75
N PHE A 135 10.01 13.79 -21.06
CA PHE A 135 9.56 13.47 -22.42
C PHE A 135 9.66 14.63 -23.42
N VAL A 136 9.49 15.87 -22.97
CA VAL A 136 9.53 17.06 -23.84
C VAL A 136 10.96 17.32 -24.29
N GLU A 137 11.91 17.24 -23.37
CA GLU A 137 13.33 17.39 -23.59
C GLU A 137 13.86 16.28 -24.50
N ALA A 138 13.43 15.03 -24.26
CA ALA A 138 13.76 13.89 -25.10
C ALA A 138 13.31 14.09 -26.56
N GLU A 139 12.05 14.52 -26.77
CA GLU A 139 11.51 14.73 -28.11
C GLU A 139 12.20 15.89 -28.85
N GLN A 140 12.57 16.97 -28.16
CA GLN A 140 13.35 18.05 -28.76
C GLN A 140 14.70 17.55 -29.27
N LYS A 141 15.41 16.75 -28.46
CA LYS A 141 16.68 16.14 -28.86
C LYS A 141 16.49 15.20 -30.05
N TRP A 142 15.45 14.37 -30.06
CA TRP A 142 15.15 13.49 -31.21
C TRP A 142 14.86 14.25 -32.51
N GLN A 143 14.18 15.38 -32.44
CA GLN A 143 13.98 16.25 -33.60
C GLN A 143 15.32 16.81 -34.12
N GLU A 144 16.21 17.19 -33.20
CA GLU A 144 17.56 17.64 -33.54
C GLU A 144 18.40 16.53 -34.18
N VAL A 145 18.39 15.31 -33.62
CA VAL A 145 19.05 14.10 -34.19
C VAL A 145 18.66 13.90 -35.64
N ILE A 146 17.36 13.84 -35.94
CA ILE A 146 16.85 13.64 -37.30
C ILE A 146 17.27 14.80 -38.21
N SER A 147 17.28 16.04 -37.70
CA SER A 147 17.70 17.21 -38.47
C SER A 147 19.19 17.15 -38.85
N LEU A 148 20.06 16.75 -37.92
CA LEU A 148 21.50 16.60 -38.12
C LEU A 148 21.80 15.46 -39.08
N ARG A 149 21.13 14.31 -38.93
CA ARG A 149 21.31 13.15 -39.82
C ARG A 149 20.88 13.48 -41.26
N LYS A 150 19.80 14.25 -41.44
CA LYS A 150 19.40 14.76 -42.77
C LYS A 150 20.44 15.71 -43.38
N GLN A 151 21.03 16.60 -42.59
CA GLN A 151 22.11 17.49 -43.05
C GLN A 151 23.37 16.70 -43.42
N GLN A 152 23.71 15.66 -42.64
CA GLN A 152 24.82 14.76 -42.94
C GLN A 152 24.60 14.03 -44.27
N ILE A 153 23.40 13.48 -44.51
CA ILE A 153 23.06 12.83 -45.79
C ILE A 153 23.14 13.82 -46.96
N ALA A 154 22.64 15.05 -46.77
CA ALA A 154 22.64 16.07 -47.83
C ALA A 154 24.04 16.61 -48.19
N SER A 155 25.00 16.50 -47.28
CA SER A 155 26.37 17.00 -47.45
C SER A 155 27.34 15.95 -48.02
N GLY A 156 26.94 14.68 -48.07
CA GLY A 156 27.74 13.56 -48.58
C GLY A 156 27.18 12.93 -49.86
N PRO A 157 27.92 12.00 -50.49
CA PRO A 157 27.36 11.15 -51.54
C PRO A 157 26.28 10.21 -50.96
N PRO A 158 25.35 9.70 -51.79
CA PRO A 158 24.37 8.71 -51.34
C PRO A 158 25.05 7.50 -50.69
N SER A 159 24.67 7.21 -49.45
CA SER A 159 25.20 6.10 -48.66
C SER A 159 24.05 5.28 -48.09
N LEU A 160 24.13 3.95 -48.24
CA LEU A 160 23.15 3.05 -47.66
C LEU A 160 23.19 3.13 -46.13
N ASP A 161 24.38 3.13 -45.55
CA ASP A 161 24.57 3.15 -44.09
C ASP A 161 23.93 4.39 -43.46
N LEU A 162 24.17 5.58 -44.04
CA LEU A 162 23.57 6.81 -43.53
C LEU A 162 22.05 6.82 -43.69
N ALA A 163 21.53 6.26 -44.78
CA ALA A 163 20.10 6.14 -44.98
C ALA A 163 19.47 5.22 -43.92
N LEU A 164 20.09 4.08 -43.63
CA LEU A 164 19.61 3.13 -42.62
C LEU A 164 19.80 3.64 -41.19
N GLN A 165 20.83 4.44 -40.91
CA GLN A 165 20.94 5.16 -39.64
C GLN A 165 19.76 6.12 -39.43
N LEU A 166 19.34 6.85 -40.47
CA LEU A 166 18.17 7.72 -40.39
C LEU A 166 16.86 6.91 -40.22
N VAL A 167 16.74 5.73 -40.85
CA VAL A 167 15.63 4.79 -40.57
C VAL A 167 15.63 4.41 -39.09
N ASN A 168 16.80 4.08 -38.54
CA ASN A 168 16.94 3.72 -37.14
C ASN A 168 16.57 4.89 -36.22
N ASP A 169 17.01 6.11 -36.50
CA ASP A 169 16.62 7.30 -35.71
C ASP A 169 15.11 7.49 -35.66
N TYR A 170 14.42 7.28 -36.79
CA TYR A 170 12.96 7.36 -36.84
C TYR A 170 12.29 6.25 -36.02
N ASN A 171 12.82 5.02 -36.07
CA ASN A 171 12.34 3.88 -35.29
C ASN A 171 12.56 4.10 -33.79
N GLU A 172 13.77 4.48 -33.40
CA GLU A 172 14.18 4.74 -32.01
C GLU A 172 13.40 5.90 -31.40
N ARG A 173 13.11 6.97 -32.18
CA ARG A 173 12.21 8.04 -31.74
C ARG A 173 10.78 7.57 -31.50
N ALA A 174 10.30 6.55 -32.21
CA ALA A 174 8.91 6.11 -32.11
C ALA A 174 8.62 5.31 -30.82
N VAL A 175 9.61 4.58 -30.32
CA VAL A 175 9.51 3.80 -29.06
C VAL A 175 9.07 4.69 -27.88
N PRO A 176 9.80 5.77 -27.53
CA PRO A 176 9.44 6.63 -26.41
C PRO A 176 8.11 7.37 -26.62
N LEU A 177 7.83 7.80 -27.86
CA LEU A 177 6.56 8.46 -28.18
C LEU A 177 5.36 7.53 -27.94
N ARG A 178 5.51 6.23 -28.19
CA ARG A 178 4.45 5.23 -27.93
C ARG A 178 4.17 5.13 -26.43
N GLU A 179 5.19 5.05 -25.58
CA GLU A 179 4.99 4.89 -24.13
C GLU A 179 4.60 6.20 -23.43
N ALA A 180 4.91 7.36 -24.03
CA ALA A 180 4.31 8.66 -23.66
C ALA A 180 2.86 8.84 -24.18
N ASN A 181 2.27 7.81 -24.80
CA ASN A 181 0.95 7.82 -25.42
C ASN A 181 0.77 8.86 -26.57
N GLU A 182 1.87 9.34 -27.14
CA GLU A 182 1.92 10.21 -28.34
C GLU A 182 1.90 9.37 -29.63
N VAL A 183 0.97 8.42 -29.67
CA VAL A 183 0.87 7.33 -30.66
C VAL A 183 0.79 7.80 -32.12
N ASN A 184 0.19 8.97 -32.37
CA ASN A 184 0.13 9.55 -33.72
C ASN A 184 1.50 10.07 -34.19
N ALA A 185 2.30 10.62 -33.28
CA ALA A 185 3.65 11.06 -33.58
C ALA A 185 4.58 9.85 -33.77
N ALA A 186 4.44 8.82 -32.92
CA ALA A 186 5.14 7.55 -33.08
C ALA A 186 4.85 6.91 -34.45
N ARG A 187 3.56 6.80 -34.81
CA ARG A 187 3.14 6.27 -36.12
C ARG A 187 3.76 7.05 -37.27
N LYS A 188 3.70 8.38 -37.24
CA LYS A 188 4.31 9.23 -38.28
C LYS A 188 5.83 9.01 -38.38
N SER A 189 6.50 8.81 -37.26
CA SER A 189 7.94 8.54 -37.21
C SER A 189 8.28 7.24 -37.95
N ASN A 190 7.64 6.12 -37.61
CA ASN A 190 7.88 4.85 -38.30
C ASN A 190 7.37 4.82 -39.74
N GLN A 191 6.29 5.55 -40.07
CA GLN A 191 5.85 5.71 -41.46
C GLN A 191 6.91 6.47 -42.29
N ALA A 192 7.57 7.47 -41.72
CA ALA A 192 8.68 8.15 -42.39
C ALA A 192 9.89 7.22 -42.60
N ALA A 193 10.19 6.36 -41.61
CA ALA A 193 11.22 5.31 -41.74
C ALA A 193 10.90 4.35 -42.89
N LEU A 194 9.66 3.85 -42.95
CA LEU A 194 9.20 2.92 -43.98
C LEU A 194 9.23 3.57 -45.37
N GLN A 195 8.76 4.82 -45.48
CA GLN A 195 8.79 5.58 -46.72
C GLN A 195 10.23 5.82 -47.20
N LEU A 196 11.19 6.01 -46.28
CA LEU A 196 12.59 6.17 -46.64
C LEU A 196 13.16 4.87 -47.25
N LEU A 197 12.85 3.72 -46.65
CA LEU A 197 13.23 2.40 -47.16
C LEU A 197 12.63 2.13 -48.56
N GLU A 198 11.38 2.53 -48.79
CA GLU A 198 10.70 2.36 -50.08
C GLU A 198 11.25 3.26 -51.19
N ASN A 199 11.83 4.39 -50.83
CA ASN A 199 12.43 5.35 -51.76
C ASN A 199 13.92 5.11 -52.03
N LEU A 200 14.54 4.09 -51.42
CA LEU A 200 15.93 3.75 -51.71
C LEU A 200 16.08 3.32 -53.18
N SER A 201 17.13 3.84 -53.84
CA SER A 201 17.38 3.48 -55.23
C SER A 201 17.78 2.01 -55.36
N PRO A 202 17.42 1.32 -56.46
CA PRO A 202 17.79 -0.08 -56.65
C PRO A 202 19.30 -0.35 -56.54
N SER A 203 20.14 0.62 -56.94
CA SER A 203 21.59 0.52 -56.81
C SER A 203 22.07 0.56 -55.36
N LEU A 204 21.42 1.36 -54.50
CA LEU A 204 21.76 1.40 -53.07
C LEU A 204 21.29 0.13 -52.37
N VAL A 205 20.08 -0.34 -52.69
CA VAL A 205 19.54 -1.60 -52.14
C VAL A 205 20.43 -2.79 -52.52
N ALA A 206 20.99 -2.79 -53.74
CA ALA A 206 21.90 -3.84 -54.19
C ALA A 206 23.23 -3.91 -53.41
N ASN A 207 23.62 -2.86 -52.68
CA ASN A 207 24.83 -2.88 -51.84
C ASN A 207 24.68 -3.88 -50.68
N ASP A 208 23.51 -3.89 -50.02
CA ASP A 208 23.17 -4.86 -48.99
C ASP A 208 21.65 -5.06 -48.91
N VAL A 209 21.18 -6.02 -49.70
CA VAL A 209 19.75 -6.36 -49.76
C VAL A 209 19.26 -6.91 -48.43
N GLU A 210 20.13 -7.59 -47.68
CA GLU A 210 19.74 -8.23 -46.43
C GLU A 210 19.52 -7.22 -45.32
N LEU A 211 20.43 -6.26 -45.20
CA LEU A 211 20.35 -5.21 -44.21
C LEU A 211 19.12 -4.32 -44.44
N VAL A 212 18.83 -3.94 -45.69
CA VAL A 212 17.60 -3.19 -46.04
C VAL A 212 16.36 -3.98 -45.67
N ARG A 213 16.35 -5.29 -45.95
CA ARG A 213 15.21 -6.16 -45.64
C ARG A 213 14.99 -6.28 -44.14
N THR A 214 16.08 -6.43 -43.38
CA THR A 214 16.07 -6.44 -41.93
C THR A 214 15.53 -5.14 -41.35
N SER A 215 16.04 -3.99 -41.79
CA SER A 215 15.54 -2.68 -41.36
C SER A 215 14.05 -2.51 -41.66
N ARG A 216 13.59 -2.99 -42.83
CA ARG A 216 12.17 -2.99 -43.19
C ARG A 216 11.33 -3.86 -42.23
N ALA A 217 11.81 -5.05 -41.90
CA ALA A 217 11.13 -5.93 -40.97
C ALA A 217 10.98 -5.30 -39.58
N SER A 218 12.05 -4.70 -39.05
CA SER A 218 12.04 -4.00 -37.75
C SER A 218 11.10 -2.79 -37.75
N THR A 219 11.10 -1.98 -38.81
CA THR A 219 10.17 -0.84 -38.94
C THR A 219 8.71 -1.31 -39.01
N LEU A 220 8.40 -2.38 -39.76
CA LEU A 220 7.06 -2.94 -39.82
C LEU A 220 6.63 -3.50 -38.47
N PHE A 221 7.52 -4.20 -37.77
CA PHE A 221 7.26 -4.70 -36.42
C PHE A 221 6.94 -3.54 -35.46
N GLY A 222 7.73 -2.47 -35.49
CA GLY A 222 7.48 -1.27 -34.69
C GLY A 222 6.15 -0.56 -35.04
N LEU A 223 5.73 -0.57 -36.31
CA LEU A 223 4.38 -0.11 -36.68
C LEU A 223 3.29 -1.00 -36.08
N GLY A 224 3.49 -2.32 -36.08
CA GLY A 224 2.58 -3.27 -35.43
C GLY A 224 2.42 -2.96 -33.94
N GLU A 225 3.51 -2.71 -33.24
CA GLU A 225 3.49 -2.30 -31.83
C GLU A 225 2.71 -0.99 -31.58
N ILE A 226 2.81 -0.03 -32.49
CA ILE A 226 2.09 1.24 -32.39
C ILE A 226 0.60 1.04 -32.65
N GLU A 227 0.22 0.23 -33.65
CA GLU A 227 -1.18 -0.13 -33.89
C GLU A 227 -1.78 -0.89 -32.71
N ARG A 228 -1.02 -1.79 -32.09
CA ARG A 228 -1.43 -2.52 -30.88
C ARG A 228 -1.69 -1.54 -29.73
N ALA A 229 -0.82 -0.56 -29.53
CA ALA A 229 -0.96 0.45 -28.47
C ALA A 229 -2.20 1.36 -28.63
N ILE A 230 -2.72 1.51 -29.86
CA ILE A 230 -3.97 2.25 -30.12
C ILE A 230 -5.19 1.33 -30.27
N GLU A 231 -5.08 0.09 -29.80
CA GLU A 231 -6.13 -0.93 -29.85
C GLU A 231 -6.59 -1.31 -31.27
N ASN A 232 -5.79 -1.01 -32.30
CA ASN A 232 -6.02 -1.46 -33.67
C ASN A 232 -5.38 -2.83 -33.91
N GLN A 233 -5.96 -3.87 -33.32
CA GLN A 233 -5.39 -5.22 -33.32
C GLN A 233 -5.25 -5.82 -34.72
N GLU A 234 -6.24 -5.62 -35.60
CA GLU A 234 -6.19 -6.10 -36.99
C GLU A 234 -5.04 -5.45 -37.78
N GLY A 235 -4.84 -4.14 -37.58
CA GLY A 235 -3.71 -3.41 -38.17
C GLY A 235 -2.36 -3.91 -37.65
N ALA A 236 -2.27 -4.17 -36.35
CA ALA A 236 -1.07 -4.72 -35.72
C ALA A 236 -0.69 -6.09 -36.31
N ILE A 237 -1.67 -7.00 -36.38
CA ILE A 237 -1.50 -8.34 -36.97
C ILE A 237 -0.99 -8.25 -38.42
N SER A 238 -1.58 -7.37 -39.23
CA SER A 238 -1.15 -7.16 -40.62
C SER A 238 0.32 -6.73 -40.73
N TYR A 239 0.78 -5.87 -39.83
CA TYR A 239 2.17 -5.44 -39.77
C TYR A 239 3.11 -6.54 -39.27
N TYR A 240 2.71 -7.34 -38.27
CA TYR A 240 3.49 -8.49 -37.80
C TYR A 240 3.67 -9.55 -38.90
N ILE A 241 2.60 -9.88 -39.64
CA ILE A 241 2.67 -10.75 -40.82
C ILE A 241 3.63 -10.17 -41.86
N SER A 242 3.51 -8.87 -42.17
CA SER A 242 4.35 -8.19 -43.15
C SER A 242 5.83 -8.16 -42.73
N SER A 243 6.10 -8.02 -41.43
CA SER A 243 7.45 -8.08 -40.86
C SER A 243 8.06 -9.47 -41.05
N ARG A 244 7.34 -10.54 -40.69
CA ARG A 244 7.79 -11.93 -40.92
C ARG A 244 8.01 -12.27 -42.38
N LYS A 245 7.19 -11.73 -43.28
CA LYS A 245 7.32 -11.93 -44.72
C LYS A 245 8.67 -11.45 -45.26
N ALA A 246 9.29 -10.49 -44.58
CA ALA A 246 10.65 -10.08 -44.90
C ALA A 246 11.68 -11.21 -44.71
N PHE A 247 11.39 -12.27 -43.96
CA PHE A 247 12.31 -13.39 -43.76
C PHE A 247 11.85 -14.69 -44.46
N GLU A 248 10.80 -14.65 -45.28
CA GLU A 248 10.32 -15.82 -46.02
C GLU A 248 11.43 -16.44 -46.90
N GLY A 249 11.61 -17.76 -46.79
CA GLY A 249 12.62 -18.51 -47.56
C GLY A 249 14.05 -18.46 -46.99
N LYS A 250 14.24 -17.89 -45.79
CA LYS A 250 15.53 -17.91 -45.08
C LYS A 250 15.81 -19.26 -44.41
N VAL A 251 17.10 -19.47 -44.12
CA VAL A 251 17.59 -20.69 -43.47
C VAL A 251 17.06 -20.71 -42.02
N PRO A 252 16.64 -21.87 -41.49
CA PRO A 252 16.22 -22.02 -40.08
C PRO A 252 17.22 -21.54 -39.02
N ASP A 253 18.47 -21.27 -39.40
CA ASP A 253 19.57 -20.94 -38.48
C ASP A 253 19.88 -19.43 -38.44
N ASP A 254 19.13 -18.63 -39.18
CA ASP A 254 19.23 -17.17 -39.12
C ASP A 254 18.63 -16.65 -37.80
N ILE A 255 19.51 -16.28 -36.86
CA ILE A 255 19.14 -15.85 -35.50
C ILE A 255 18.15 -14.68 -35.54
N LEU A 256 18.37 -13.69 -36.40
CA LEU A 256 17.52 -12.50 -36.45
C LEU A 256 16.13 -12.84 -37.01
N ALA A 257 16.07 -13.70 -38.03
CA ALA A 257 14.81 -14.21 -38.52
C ALA A 257 14.05 -14.96 -37.41
N GLN A 258 14.70 -15.86 -36.67
CA GLN A 258 14.06 -16.59 -35.57
C GLN A 258 13.53 -15.65 -34.49
N GLN A 259 14.29 -14.59 -34.13
CA GLN A 259 13.83 -13.58 -33.17
C GLN A 259 12.57 -12.87 -33.65
N VAL A 260 12.55 -12.40 -34.90
CA VAL A 260 11.39 -11.71 -35.47
C VAL A 260 10.19 -12.65 -35.57
N TYR A 261 10.37 -13.90 -35.99
CA TYR A 261 9.29 -14.89 -35.99
C TYR A 261 8.70 -15.07 -34.60
N MET A 262 9.53 -15.34 -33.60
CA MET A 262 9.09 -15.55 -32.22
C MET A 262 8.31 -14.35 -31.66
N THR A 263 8.89 -13.15 -31.70
CA THR A 263 8.26 -11.96 -31.08
C THR A 263 7.00 -11.54 -31.82
N SER A 264 6.98 -11.61 -33.16
CA SER A 264 5.80 -11.25 -33.94
C SER A 264 4.65 -12.24 -33.74
N PHE A 265 4.93 -13.54 -33.61
CA PHE A 265 3.90 -14.53 -33.30
C PHE A 265 3.35 -14.36 -31.88
N ASN A 266 4.21 -14.05 -30.91
CA ASN A 266 3.76 -13.72 -29.56
C ASN A 266 2.80 -12.51 -29.56
N ASN A 267 3.17 -11.45 -30.27
CA ASN A 267 2.37 -10.22 -30.25
C ASN A 267 1.09 -10.35 -31.09
N GLU A 268 1.14 -11.10 -32.19
CA GLU A 268 -0.06 -11.49 -32.94
C GLU A 268 -1.02 -12.33 -32.08
N GLY A 269 -0.51 -13.32 -31.34
CA GLY A 269 -1.34 -14.13 -30.45
C GLY A 269 -2.04 -13.27 -29.41
N TRP A 270 -1.33 -12.29 -28.84
CA TRP A 270 -1.93 -11.34 -27.91
C TRP A 270 -3.02 -10.48 -28.56
N CYS A 271 -2.76 -9.98 -29.78
CA CYS A 271 -3.75 -9.22 -30.55
C CYS A 271 -5.01 -10.06 -30.86
N GLN A 272 -4.83 -11.35 -31.16
CA GLN A 272 -5.93 -12.28 -31.44
C GLN A 272 -6.76 -12.59 -30.19
N MET A 273 -6.12 -12.79 -29.02
CA MET A 273 -6.84 -12.88 -27.75
C MET A 273 -7.64 -11.60 -27.46
N SER A 274 -7.06 -10.42 -27.70
CA SER A 274 -7.77 -9.15 -27.54
C SER A 274 -8.97 -8.99 -28.48
N LEU A 275 -9.01 -9.73 -29.59
CA LEU A 275 -10.15 -9.80 -30.51
C LEU A 275 -11.16 -10.91 -30.14
N GLY A 276 -10.87 -11.72 -29.13
CA GLY A 276 -11.65 -12.89 -28.74
C GLY A 276 -11.50 -14.09 -29.69
N ASP A 277 -10.44 -14.11 -30.50
CA ASP A 277 -10.11 -15.23 -31.39
C ASP A 277 -8.99 -16.09 -30.79
N ASP A 278 -9.35 -16.81 -29.73
CA ASP A 278 -8.48 -17.71 -28.98
C ASP A 278 -7.89 -18.85 -29.84
N GLU A 279 -8.59 -19.27 -30.91
CA GLU A 279 -8.11 -20.35 -31.80
C GLU A 279 -6.91 -19.86 -32.61
N SER A 280 -7.06 -18.69 -33.26
CA SER A 280 -5.96 -18.05 -33.96
C SER A 280 -4.82 -17.73 -33.00
N ALA A 281 -5.14 -17.21 -31.81
CA ALA A 281 -4.14 -16.87 -30.80
C ALA A 281 -3.29 -18.09 -30.39
N GLY A 282 -3.95 -19.22 -30.11
CA GLY A 282 -3.28 -20.47 -29.77
C GLY A 282 -2.42 -21.02 -30.92
N GLU A 283 -2.84 -20.83 -32.17
CA GLU A 283 -2.00 -21.15 -33.34
C GLU A 283 -0.76 -20.24 -33.43
N ALA A 284 -0.93 -18.93 -33.27
CA ALA A 284 0.18 -17.99 -33.31
C ALA A 284 1.22 -18.30 -32.21
N TYR A 285 0.80 -18.52 -30.97
CA TYR A 285 1.74 -18.89 -29.90
C TYR A 285 2.46 -20.22 -30.16
N ARG A 286 1.76 -21.24 -30.68
CA ARG A 286 2.39 -22.52 -31.09
C ARG A 286 3.41 -22.32 -32.21
N GLN A 287 3.12 -21.45 -33.19
CA GLN A 287 4.06 -21.11 -34.25
C GLN A 287 5.28 -20.33 -33.73
N GLY A 288 5.12 -19.53 -32.66
CA GLY A 288 6.21 -18.83 -31.98
C GLY A 288 7.16 -19.75 -31.18
N LEU A 289 6.69 -20.93 -30.74
CA LEU A 289 7.53 -21.85 -29.94
C LEU A 289 8.69 -22.47 -30.75
N GLN A 290 8.45 -22.80 -32.02
CA GLN A 290 9.48 -23.39 -32.89
C GLN A 290 10.71 -22.48 -33.05
N PRO A 291 10.58 -21.19 -33.45
CA PRO A 291 11.72 -20.30 -33.55
C PRO A 291 12.37 -20.03 -32.18
N ALA A 292 11.59 -19.93 -31.10
CA ALA A 292 12.12 -19.77 -29.75
C ALA A 292 13.02 -20.94 -29.32
N ARG A 293 12.58 -22.19 -29.55
CA ARG A 293 13.38 -23.39 -29.29
C ARG A 293 14.65 -23.43 -30.15
N ARG A 294 14.55 -23.01 -31.43
CA ARG A 294 15.73 -22.92 -32.30
C ARG A 294 16.74 -21.88 -31.80
N LEU A 295 16.29 -20.75 -31.24
CA LEU A 295 17.17 -19.75 -30.64
C LEU A 295 17.95 -20.30 -29.43
N VAL A 296 17.32 -21.13 -28.58
CA VAL A 296 18.02 -21.82 -27.48
C VAL A 296 19.12 -22.75 -28.02
N GLU A 297 18.86 -23.46 -29.12
CA GLU A 297 19.85 -24.34 -29.74
C GLU A 297 21.03 -23.56 -30.37
N LEU A 298 20.75 -22.43 -31.00
CA LEU A 298 21.76 -21.58 -31.65
C LEU A 298 22.57 -20.75 -30.64
N GLN A 299 21.95 -20.35 -29.52
CA GLN A 299 22.52 -19.49 -28.50
C GLN A 299 22.24 -20.05 -27.09
N PRO A 300 22.84 -21.20 -26.72
CA PRO A 300 22.55 -21.89 -25.46
C PRO A 300 22.91 -21.09 -24.20
N ASP A 301 23.85 -20.15 -24.32
CA ASP A 301 24.26 -19.28 -23.22
C ASP A 301 23.29 -18.11 -22.98
N ASN A 302 22.43 -17.78 -23.95
CA ASN A 302 21.46 -16.70 -23.82
C ASN A 302 20.17 -17.18 -23.16
N ARG A 303 20.11 -17.03 -21.83
CA ARG A 303 18.97 -17.44 -21.00
C ARG A 303 17.67 -16.71 -21.30
N ASN A 304 17.70 -15.55 -21.95
CA ASN A 304 16.49 -14.83 -22.33
C ASN A 304 15.60 -15.66 -23.27
N TRP A 305 16.16 -16.56 -24.08
CA TRP A 305 15.35 -17.43 -24.93
C TRP A 305 14.51 -18.44 -24.14
N LEU A 306 14.97 -18.89 -22.97
CA LEU A 306 14.15 -19.72 -22.08
C LEU A 306 12.99 -18.91 -21.49
N LYS A 307 13.23 -17.64 -21.15
CA LYS A 307 12.17 -16.72 -20.70
C LYS A 307 11.09 -16.55 -21.78
N GLU A 308 11.48 -16.36 -23.04
CA GLU A 308 10.52 -16.19 -24.14
C GLU A 308 9.71 -17.46 -24.42
N ILE A 309 10.33 -18.65 -24.33
CA ILE A 309 9.58 -19.93 -24.41
C ILE A 309 8.56 -20.00 -23.27
N ALA A 310 8.97 -19.70 -22.03
CA ALA A 310 8.06 -19.73 -20.89
C ALA A 310 6.89 -18.74 -21.04
N THR A 311 7.11 -17.56 -21.63
CA THR A 311 6.04 -16.60 -21.94
C THR A 311 5.03 -17.17 -22.95
N LEU A 312 5.51 -17.77 -24.05
CA LEU A 312 4.64 -18.40 -25.05
C LEU A 312 3.83 -19.56 -24.46
N LEU A 313 4.47 -20.41 -23.65
CA LEU A 313 3.80 -21.51 -22.95
C LEU A 313 2.75 -20.99 -21.97
N ASN A 314 3.08 -19.97 -21.17
CA ASN A 314 2.13 -19.36 -20.25
C ASN A 314 0.88 -18.85 -20.99
N ASN A 315 1.05 -18.16 -22.11
CA ASN A 315 -0.09 -17.64 -22.88
C ASN A 315 -0.95 -18.77 -23.49
N LEU A 316 -0.33 -19.87 -23.92
CA LEU A 316 -1.05 -21.08 -24.34
C LEU A 316 -1.84 -21.71 -23.18
N GLY A 317 -1.24 -21.78 -21.99
CA GLY A 317 -1.91 -22.19 -20.77
C GLY A 317 -3.15 -21.33 -20.50
N THR A 318 -3.01 -20.01 -20.56
CA THR A 318 -4.10 -19.05 -20.32
C THR A 318 -5.26 -19.22 -21.30
N ILE A 319 -5.00 -19.45 -22.60
CA ILE A 319 -6.08 -19.71 -23.57
C ILE A 319 -6.90 -20.95 -23.18
N HIS A 320 -6.23 -22.05 -22.80
CA HIS A 320 -6.92 -23.27 -22.40
C HIS A 320 -7.68 -23.09 -21.08
N ASP A 321 -7.08 -22.37 -20.13
CA ASP A 321 -7.66 -22.05 -18.81
C ASP A 321 -8.94 -21.20 -18.95
N GLU A 322 -8.92 -20.14 -19.76
CA GLU A 322 -10.09 -19.28 -20.03
C GLU A 322 -11.26 -20.04 -20.69
N ARG A 323 -10.97 -21.15 -21.36
CA ARG A 323 -11.97 -22.06 -21.96
C ARG A 323 -12.45 -23.16 -21.01
N GLY A 324 -11.88 -23.26 -19.81
CA GLY A 324 -12.12 -24.35 -18.85
C GLY A 324 -11.52 -25.69 -19.29
N GLU A 325 -10.56 -25.68 -20.21
CA GLU A 325 -9.85 -26.86 -20.70
C GLU A 325 -8.64 -27.17 -19.80
N ASN A 326 -8.89 -27.34 -18.50
CA ASN A 326 -7.84 -27.37 -17.48
C ASN A 326 -6.76 -28.43 -17.73
N GLU A 327 -7.16 -29.62 -18.19
CA GLU A 327 -6.24 -30.72 -18.54
C GLU A 327 -5.24 -30.34 -19.65
N MET A 328 -5.63 -29.42 -20.55
CA MET A 328 -4.78 -28.90 -21.62
C MET A 328 -3.91 -27.73 -21.15
N ALA A 329 -4.42 -26.89 -20.24
CA ALA A 329 -3.70 -25.73 -19.70
C ALA A 329 -2.51 -26.14 -18.81
N ARG A 330 -2.73 -27.13 -17.94
CA ARG A 330 -1.75 -27.57 -16.94
C ARG A 330 -0.34 -27.86 -17.49
N PRO A 331 -0.13 -28.71 -18.51
CA PRO A 331 1.22 -29.02 -18.98
C PRO A 331 1.98 -27.77 -19.48
N TYR A 332 1.26 -26.79 -20.04
CA TYR A 332 1.89 -25.54 -20.48
C TYR A 332 2.34 -24.68 -19.29
N TYR A 333 1.50 -24.53 -18.27
CA TYR A 333 1.88 -23.80 -17.05
C TYR A 333 3.01 -24.49 -16.28
N GLU A 334 3.01 -25.83 -16.20
CA GLU A 334 4.06 -26.59 -15.54
C GLU A 334 5.41 -26.44 -16.25
N GLU A 335 5.45 -26.57 -17.60
CA GLU A 335 6.68 -26.36 -18.38
C GLU A 335 7.18 -24.90 -18.27
N ALA A 336 6.28 -23.91 -18.29
CA ALA A 336 6.63 -22.50 -18.10
C ALA A 336 7.20 -22.23 -16.69
N LEU A 337 6.60 -22.81 -15.66
CA LEU A 337 7.04 -22.68 -14.27
C LEU A 337 8.42 -23.31 -14.07
N GLU A 338 8.68 -24.49 -14.64
CA GLU A 338 10.00 -25.14 -14.58
C GLU A 338 11.09 -24.26 -15.20
N MET A 339 10.83 -23.71 -16.39
CA MET A 339 11.77 -22.80 -17.04
C MET A 339 12.04 -21.54 -16.21
N ARG A 340 10.99 -20.88 -15.70
CA ARG A 340 11.13 -19.67 -14.88
C ARG A 340 11.80 -19.95 -13.53
N SER A 341 11.53 -21.11 -12.92
CA SER A 341 12.23 -21.58 -11.72
C SER A 341 13.73 -21.75 -11.97
N SER A 342 14.12 -22.30 -13.13
CA SER A 342 15.53 -22.45 -13.52
C SER A 342 16.23 -21.09 -13.69
N LEU A 343 15.52 -20.07 -14.21
CA LEU A 343 16.04 -18.70 -14.37
C LEU A 343 16.26 -18.02 -13.02
N VAL A 344 15.28 -18.08 -12.12
CA VAL A 344 15.39 -17.52 -10.76
C VAL A 344 16.49 -18.22 -9.96
N THR A 345 16.70 -19.52 -10.16
CA THR A 345 17.80 -20.25 -9.53
C THR A 345 19.16 -19.82 -10.06
N TRP A 346 19.24 -19.51 -11.35
CA TRP A 346 20.49 -19.07 -12.00
C TRP A 346 20.88 -17.64 -11.58
N ASP A 347 19.90 -16.72 -11.52
CA ASP A 347 20.10 -15.38 -10.97
C ASP A 347 18.95 -14.97 -10.04
N PRO A 348 19.12 -15.19 -8.72
CA PRO A 348 18.14 -14.80 -7.71
C PRO A 348 18.02 -13.28 -7.49
N THR A 349 18.84 -12.47 -8.16
CA THR A 349 18.80 -11.00 -8.06
C THR A 349 18.06 -10.34 -9.21
N ASN A 350 17.77 -11.08 -10.28
CA ASN A 350 17.00 -10.58 -11.41
C ASN A 350 15.51 -10.44 -11.07
N THR A 351 15.07 -9.22 -10.76
CA THR A 351 13.69 -8.92 -10.39
C THR A 351 12.68 -9.33 -11.46
N LEU A 352 12.99 -9.15 -12.76
CA LEU A 352 12.05 -9.50 -13.84
C LEU A 352 11.76 -11.00 -13.87
N TRP A 353 12.79 -11.83 -13.72
CA TRP A 353 12.60 -13.29 -13.68
C TRP A 353 11.88 -13.76 -12.43
N GLN A 354 12.09 -13.07 -11.29
CA GLN A 354 11.30 -13.33 -10.09
C GLN A 354 9.82 -13.05 -10.35
N LEU A 355 9.47 -11.88 -10.89
CA LEU A 355 8.08 -11.52 -11.20
C LEU A 355 7.41 -12.52 -12.17
N ASP A 356 8.11 -12.92 -13.23
CA ASP A 356 7.64 -13.95 -14.18
C ASP A 356 7.38 -15.30 -13.49
N TYR A 357 8.26 -15.70 -12.57
CA TYR A 357 8.08 -16.91 -11.76
C TYR A 357 6.85 -16.82 -10.84
N LEU A 358 6.64 -15.69 -10.15
CA LEU A 358 5.46 -15.49 -9.29
C LEU A 358 4.16 -15.56 -10.09
N ASN A 359 4.13 -14.92 -11.27
CA ASN A 359 2.97 -15.02 -12.17
C ASN A 359 2.66 -16.46 -12.59
N SER A 360 3.69 -17.29 -12.78
CA SER A 360 3.50 -18.72 -13.12
C SER A 360 2.91 -19.51 -11.97
N LEU A 361 3.40 -19.28 -10.75
CA LEU A 361 2.87 -19.88 -9.53
C LEU A 361 1.41 -19.48 -9.31
N ARG A 362 1.09 -18.20 -9.50
CA ARG A 362 -0.28 -17.67 -9.41
C ARG A 362 -1.21 -18.33 -10.43
N ASN A 363 -0.79 -18.44 -11.69
CA ASN A 363 -1.61 -19.04 -12.75
C ASN A 363 -1.85 -20.54 -12.50
N LEU A 364 -0.78 -21.30 -12.19
CA LEU A 364 -0.92 -22.72 -11.87
C LEU A 364 -1.72 -22.94 -10.57
N GLY A 365 -1.59 -22.06 -9.59
CA GLY A 365 -2.38 -22.10 -8.35
C GLY A 365 -3.86 -21.81 -8.59
N SER A 366 -4.20 -20.85 -9.46
CA SER A 366 -5.59 -20.63 -9.88
C SER A 366 -6.15 -21.85 -10.61
N LEU A 367 -5.39 -22.40 -11.56
CA LEU A 367 -5.79 -23.60 -12.30
C LEU A 367 -6.00 -24.80 -11.35
N ALA A 368 -5.10 -25.01 -10.40
CA ALA A 368 -5.22 -26.07 -9.40
C ALA A 368 -6.48 -25.90 -8.54
N PHE A 369 -6.87 -24.67 -8.22
CA PHE A 369 -8.13 -24.39 -7.54
C PHE A 369 -9.33 -24.76 -8.43
N ASP A 370 -9.29 -24.38 -9.71
CA ASP A 370 -10.37 -24.65 -10.67
C ASP A 370 -10.48 -26.16 -11.00
N GLU A 371 -9.42 -26.94 -10.75
CA GLU A 371 -9.40 -28.41 -10.77
C GLU A 371 -9.80 -29.07 -9.44
N GLU A 372 -10.28 -28.30 -8.45
CA GLU A 372 -10.66 -28.78 -7.11
C GLU A 372 -9.49 -29.40 -6.31
N ARG A 373 -8.24 -28.97 -6.58
CA ARG A 373 -7.03 -29.40 -5.87
C ARG A 373 -6.59 -28.36 -4.85
N ASP A 374 -7.46 -28.09 -3.88
CA ASP A 374 -7.32 -26.96 -2.94
C ASP A 374 -5.97 -26.88 -2.22
N GLU A 375 -5.41 -28.01 -1.77
CA GLU A 375 -4.12 -28.04 -1.07
C GLU A 375 -2.93 -27.76 -2.00
N GLU A 376 -3.00 -28.24 -3.25
CA GLU A 376 -2.00 -27.93 -4.28
C GLU A 376 -2.07 -26.44 -4.63
N ALA A 377 -3.29 -25.92 -4.83
CA ALA A 377 -3.54 -24.51 -5.07
C ALA A 377 -2.99 -23.65 -3.92
N PHE A 378 -3.30 -24.01 -2.67
CA PHE A 378 -2.81 -23.29 -1.50
C PHE A 378 -1.28 -23.22 -1.46
N GLU A 379 -0.57 -24.33 -1.69
CA GLU A 379 0.89 -24.34 -1.61
C GLU A 379 1.53 -23.55 -2.77
N LEU A 380 0.95 -23.58 -3.98
CA LEU A 380 1.41 -22.78 -5.12
C LEU A 380 1.23 -21.27 -4.85
N ILE A 381 0.05 -20.86 -4.37
CA ILE A 381 -0.23 -19.47 -4.02
C ILE A 381 0.65 -19.01 -2.87
N ARG A 382 0.82 -19.84 -1.84
CA ARG A 382 1.71 -19.55 -0.72
C ARG A 382 3.16 -19.33 -1.19
N GLN A 383 3.65 -20.11 -2.15
CA GLN A 383 4.98 -19.88 -2.75
C GLN A 383 5.05 -18.54 -3.49
N SER A 384 4.00 -18.17 -4.23
CA SER A 384 3.91 -16.87 -4.91
C SER A 384 3.96 -15.72 -3.90
N LEU A 385 3.12 -15.78 -2.85
CA LEU A 385 3.11 -14.78 -1.78
C LEU A 385 4.47 -14.66 -1.09
N ARG A 386 5.16 -15.77 -0.80
CA ARG A 386 6.54 -15.73 -0.25
C ARG A 386 7.56 -15.06 -1.17
N GLY A 387 7.38 -15.20 -2.48
CA GLY A 387 8.19 -14.47 -3.45
C GLY A 387 7.95 -12.96 -3.38
N TRP A 388 6.68 -12.53 -3.33
CA TRP A 388 6.33 -11.13 -3.11
C TRP A 388 6.88 -10.59 -1.78
N GLN A 389 6.80 -11.38 -0.72
CA GLN A 389 7.37 -11.06 0.59
C GLN A 389 8.90 -10.86 0.52
N THR A 390 9.60 -11.70 -0.27
CA THR A 390 11.04 -11.58 -0.49
C THR A 390 11.39 -10.30 -1.25
N LEU A 391 10.60 -9.95 -2.28
CA LEU A 391 10.77 -8.71 -3.04
C LEU A 391 10.55 -7.48 -2.15
N LEU A 392 9.46 -7.44 -1.38
CA LEU A 392 9.16 -6.36 -0.44
C LEU A 392 10.18 -6.25 0.70
N SER A 393 10.82 -7.34 1.11
CA SER A 393 11.90 -7.28 2.10
C SER A 393 13.13 -6.54 1.56
N ARG A 394 13.36 -6.55 0.24
CA ARG A 394 14.44 -5.81 -0.42
C ARG A 394 14.07 -4.34 -0.64
N GLU A 395 12.81 -4.07 -0.97
CA GLU A 395 12.28 -2.73 -1.23
C GLU A 395 10.98 -2.47 -0.43
N PRO A 396 11.06 -2.19 0.89
CA PRO A 396 9.89 -2.04 1.76
C PRO A 396 8.97 -0.86 1.41
N ASP A 397 9.48 0.12 0.67
CA ASP A 397 8.75 1.31 0.23
C ASP A 397 8.04 1.11 -1.13
N ASN A 398 8.17 -0.06 -1.75
CA ASN A 398 7.54 -0.38 -3.02
C ASN A 398 6.02 -0.61 -2.86
N THR A 399 5.26 0.48 -2.96
CA THR A 399 3.79 0.45 -2.79
C THR A 399 3.06 -0.35 -3.87
N GLU A 400 3.68 -0.57 -5.04
CA GLU A 400 3.14 -1.42 -6.10
C GLU A 400 3.13 -2.88 -5.64
N TRP A 401 4.29 -3.40 -5.23
CA TRP A 401 4.41 -4.78 -4.76
C TRP A 401 3.61 -5.04 -3.49
N MET A 402 3.48 -4.02 -2.62
CA MET A 402 2.62 -4.10 -1.44
C MET A 402 1.16 -4.31 -1.85
N ARG A 403 0.69 -3.56 -2.85
CA ARG A 403 -0.68 -3.72 -3.36
C ARG A 403 -0.87 -5.06 -4.06
N THR A 404 0.10 -5.52 -4.84
CA THR A 404 0.03 -6.84 -5.49
C THR A 404 -0.06 -7.97 -4.47
N LEU A 405 0.77 -7.95 -3.42
CA LEU A 405 0.69 -8.93 -2.33
C LEU A 405 -0.68 -8.91 -1.64
N GLN A 406 -1.24 -7.71 -1.42
CA GLN A 406 -2.58 -7.54 -0.82
C GLN A 406 -3.68 -8.11 -1.71
N GLU A 407 -3.66 -7.75 -3.00
CA GLU A 407 -4.68 -8.14 -3.97
C GLU A 407 -4.64 -9.65 -4.23
N GLU A 408 -3.45 -10.24 -4.33
CA GLU A 408 -3.30 -11.68 -4.49
C GLU A 408 -3.77 -12.44 -3.26
N THR A 409 -3.37 -12.01 -2.06
CA THR A 409 -3.88 -12.60 -0.80
C THR A 409 -5.40 -12.54 -0.76
N ARG A 410 -5.97 -11.37 -1.07
CA ARG A 410 -7.42 -11.14 -1.06
C ARG A 410 -8.16 -12.00 -2.09
N HIS A 411 -7.65 -12.06 -3.31
CA HIS A 411 -8.26 -12.83 -4.38
C HIS A 411 -8.37 -14.32 -4.02
N PHE A 412 -7.28 -14.91 -3.50
CA PHE A 412 -7.28 -16.33 -3.18
C PHE A 412 -7.99 -16.67 -1.87
N GLN A 413 -7.99 -15.80 -0.85
CA GLN A 413 -8.87 -16.03 0.30
C GLN A 413 -10.34 -16.07 -0.13
N GLU A 414 -10.79 -15.17 -1.01
CA GLU A 414 -12.18 -15.10 -1.47
C GLU A 414 -12.52 -16.35 -2.29
N LYS A 415 -11.60 -16.84 -3.13
CA LYS A 415 -11.75 -18.13 -3.82
C LYS A 415 -11.93 -19.27 -2.82
N PHE A 416 -11.04 -19.43 -1.84
CA PHE A 416 -11.15 -20.49 -0.83
C PHE A 416 -12.44 -20.41 0.01
N GLN A 417 -12.87 -19.21 0.37
CA GLN A 417 -14.14 -19.01 1.08
C GLN A 417 -15.36 -19.41 0.24
N SER A 418 -15.33 -19.15 -1.08
CA SER A 418 -16.44 -19.47 -1.97
C SER A 418 -16.73 -20.98 -2.05
N VAL A 419 -15.74 -21.82 -1.71
CA VAL A 419 -15.83 -23.28 -1.64
C VAL A 419 -15.75 -23.82 -0.21
N GLU A 420 -16.05 -22.97 0.79
CA GLU A 420 -16.10 -23.30 2.22
C GLU A 420 -14.76 -23.81 2.81
N LYS A 421 -13.63 -23.44 2.21
CA LYS A 421 -12.27 -23.74 2.68
C LYS A 421 -11.72 -22.60 3.56
N ASN A 422 -12.48 -22.28 4.61
CA ASN A 422 -12.19 -21.14 5.49
C ASN A 422 -10.86 -21.28 6.25
N ASP A 423 -10.41 -22.52 6.53
CA ASP A 423 -9.12 -22.78 7.17
C ASP A 423 -7.93 -22.39 6.28
N LEU A 424 -8.01 -22.68 4.97
CA LEU A 424 -6.99 -22.28 3.99
C LEU A 424 -6.97 -20.76 3.82
N ALA A 425 -8.14 -20.13 3.70
CA ALA A 425 -8.28 -18.68 3.63
C ALA A 425 -7.67 -17.97 4.86
N LEU A 426 -7.97 -18.47 6.06
CA LEU A 426 -7.44 -17.94 7.31
C LEU A 426 -5.91 -18.07 7.39
N ARG A 427 -5.37 -19.23 7.00
CA ARG A 427 -3.91 -19.46 6.98
C ARG A 427 -3.19 -18.50 6.03
N LEU A 428 -3.72 -18.24 4.83
CA LEU A 428 -3.13 -17.27 3.90
C LEU A 428 -3.04 -15.88 4.53
N ASN A 429 -4.13 -15.40 5.13
CA ASN A 429 -4.14 -14.09 5.77
C ASN A 429 -3.19 -14.00 6.96
N GLN A 430 -3.13 -15.05 7.79
CA GLN A 430 -2.24 -15.11 8.94
C GLN A 430 -0.77 -15.04 8.52
N GLU A 431 -0.35 -15.82 7.53
CA GLU A 431 1.02 -15.78 7.02
C GLU A 431 1.38 -14.41 6.42
N THR A 432 0.47 -13.80 5.64
CA THR A 432 0.71 -12.46 5.08
C THR A 432 0.74 -11.37 6.17
N ARG A 433 -0.11 -11.48 7.20
CA ARG A 433 -0.11 -10.57 8.36
C ARG A 433 1.21 -10.67 9.12
N GLU A 434 1.63 -11.88 9.49
CA GLU A 434 2.87 -12.11 10.25
C GLU A 434 4.08 -11.52 9.54
N PHE A 435 4.15 -11.69 8.22
CA PHE A 435 5.17 -11.03 7.40
C PHE A 435 5.09 -9.51 7.51
N ALA A 436 3.93 -8.92 7.29
CA ALA A 436 3.77 -7.47 7.28
C ALA A 436 4.07 -6.82 8.64
N GLU A 437 3.71 -7.49 9.74
CA GLU A 437 4.08 -7.07 11.09
C GLU A 437 5.59 -7.12 11.32
N SER A 438 6.26 -8.15 10.81
CA SER A 438 7.72 -8.29 10.94
C SER A 438 8.46 -7.15 10.25
N LEU A 439 7.93 -6.63 9.13
CA LEU A 439 8.48 -5.48 8.44
C LEU A 439 8.08 -4.16 9.11
N SER A 440 6.82 -4.00 9.54
CA SER A 440 6.32 -2.74 10.09
C SER A 440 6.96 -2.35 11.43
N GLN A 441 7.48 -3.31 12.21
CA GLN A 441 8.13 -3.05 13.49
C GLN A 441 9.51 -2.36 13.37
N GLY A 442 10.07 -2.21 12.16
CA GLY A 442 11.31 -1.46 11.91
C GLY A 442 11.11 0.06 11.88
N THR A 443 12.08 0.83 12.36
CA THR A 443 12.04 2.32 12.40
C THR A 443 11.90 3.00 11.02
N ALA A 444 11.98 2.25 9.93
CA ALA A 444 11.82 2.74 8.56
C ALA A 444 10.42 2.49 7.95
N VAL A 445 9.53 1.73 8.60
CA VAL A 445 8.37 1.10 7.92
C VAL A 445 7.01 1.45 8.56
N ASN A 446 6.95 2.37 9.53
CA ASN A 446 5.70 2.95 10.04
C ASN A 446 5.06 3.96 9.05
N SER A 447 5.00 3.61 7.77
CA SER A 447 4.38 4.45 6.75
C SER A 447 2.87 4.26 6.71
N ALA A 448 2.15 5.28 6.23
CA ALA A 448 0.70 5.21 6.11
C ALA A 448 0.23 4.04 5.23
N ALA A 449 1.06 3.64 4.25
CA ALA A 449 0.81 2.50 3.37
C ALA A 449 0.79 1.17 4.13
N TRP A 450 1.77 0.92 5.02
CA TRP A 450 1.81 -0.30 5.82
C TRP A 450 0.67 -0.38 6.84
N ASN A 451 0.30 0.75 7.45
CA ASN A 451 -0.87 0.82 8.31
C ASN A 451 -2.17 0.48 7.56
N GLN A 452 -2.33 0.99 6.33
CA GLN A 452 -3.48 0.67 5.49
C GLN A 452 -3.47 -0.81 5.07
N PHE A 453 -2.30 -1.34 4.73
CA PHE A 453 -2.11 -2.74 4.35
C PHE A 453 -2.51 -3.69 5.49
N LEU A 454 -1.92 -3.50 6.67
CA LEU A 454 -2.22 -4.29 7.87
C LEU A 454 -3.68 -4.14 8.30
N SER A 455 -4.25 -2.93 8.24
CA SER A 455 -5.65 -2.73 8.62
C SER A 455 -6.61 -3.56 7.78
N LYS A 456 -6.35 -3.71 6.48
CA LYS A 456 -7.20 -4.53 5.61
C LYS A 456 -7.07 -6.02 5.95
N LEU A 457 -5.84 -6.52 6.14
CA LEU A 457 -5.61 -7.91 6.55
C LEU A 457 -6.29 -8.26 7.87
N TYR A 458 -6.23 -7.37 8.87
CA TYR A 458 -6.91 -7.59 10.14
C TYR A 458 -8.44 -7.64 10.01
N ASN A 459 -9.02 -6.80 9.14
CA ASN A 459 -10.45 -6.87 8.84
C ASN A 459 -10.81 -8.20 8.16
N ASP A 460 -10.01 -8.63 7.19
CA ASP A 460 -10.21 -9.89 6.46
C ASP A 460 -10.09 -11.10 7.41
N ILE A 461 -9.09 -11.13 8.30
CA ILE A 461 -8.98 -12.16 9.35
C ILE A 461 -10.22 -12.16 10.24
N SER A 462 -10.71 -10.99 10.64
CA SER A 462 -11.89 -10.89 11.51
C SER A 462 -13.19 -11.37 10.86
N ALA A 463 -13.25 -11.34 9.52
CA ALA A 463 -14.39 -11.84 8.76
C ALA A 463 -14.31 -13.37 8.58
N ASN A 464 -13.11 -13.94 8.63
CA ASN A 464 -12.86 -15.35 8.33
C ASN A 464 -12.80 -16.24 9.58
N ASP A 465 -12.55 -15.65 10.75
CA ASP A 465 -12.55 -16.35 12.03
C ASP A 465 -13.95 -16.40 12.66
N GLU A 466 -14.77 -17.36 12.21
CA GLU A 466 -16.09 -17.63 12.80
C GLU A 466 -16.01 -18.44 14.10
N THR A 467 -14.81 -18.95 14.45
CA THR A 467 -14.63 -19.88 15.56
C THR A 467 -14.39 -19.19 16.89
N ASP A 468 -13.83 -17.97 16.84
CA ASP A 468 -13.54 -17.16 18.03
C ASP A 468 -14.01 -15.70 17.86
N PRO A 469 -15.23 -15.37 18.35
CA PRO A 469 -15.73 -14.00 18.35
C PRO A 469 -14.83 -13.00 19.10
N GLU A 470 -14.03 -13.46 20.06
CA GLU A 470 -13.12 -12.60 20.81
C GLU A 470 -11.94 -12.15 19.95
N GLU A 471 -11.32 -13.07 19.21
CA GLU A 471 -10.22 -12.78 18.28
C GLU A 471 -10.68 -11.95 17.07
N ALA A 472 -11.92 -12.15 16.61
CA ALA A 472 -12.53 -11.31 15.59
C ALA A 472 -12.65 -9.85 16.06
N ILE A 473 -13.13 -9.63 17.30
CA ILE A 473 -13.22 -8.29 17.92
C ILE A 473 -11.81 -7.67 18.07
N LYS A 474 -10.83 -8.42 18.57
CA LYS A 474 -9.43 -7.95 18.70
C LYS A 474 -8.84 -7.55 17.35
N SER A 475 -9.08 -8.34 16.31
CA SER A 475 -8.61 -8.06 14.96
C SER A 475 -9.22 -6.77 14.40
N ARG A 476 -10.54 -6.56 14.55
CA ARG A 476 -11.20 -5.31 14.14
C ARG A 476 -10.70 -4.10 14.93
N LEU A 477 -10.47 -4.25 16.24
CA LEU A 477 -9.87 -3.20 17.06
C LEU A 477 -8.50 -2.83 16.52
N ARG A 478 -7.63 -3.81 16.24
CA ARG A 478 -6.30 -3.57 15.70
C ARG A 478 -6.32 -2.89 14.33
N ALA A 479 -7.21 -3.31 13.43
CA ALA A 479 -7.44 -2.63 12.15
C ALA A 479 -7.85 -1.16 12.35
N THR A 480 -8.70 -0.90 13.34
CA THR A 480 -9.19 0.44 13.70
C THR A 480 -8.03 1.30 14.23
N THR A 481 -7.14 0.73 15.06
CA THR A 481 -5.92 1.40 15.54
C THR A 481 -4.99 1.80 14.40
N LEU A 482 -4.72 0.88 13.48
CA LEU A 482 -3.81 1.12 12.36
C LEU A 482 -4.33 2.22 11.43
N ARG A 483 -5.64 2.25 11.16
CA ARG A 483 -6.28 3.35 10.41
C ARG A 483 -6.13 4.68 11.13
N ALA A 484 -6.35 4.71 12.43
CA ALA A 484 -6.23 5.93 13.21
C ALA A 484 -4.79 6.46 13.27
N ASN A 485 -3.76 5.61 13.26
CA ASN A 485 -2.36 6.05 13.22
C ASN A 485 -2.02 6.88 11.96
N ASN A 486 -2.81 6.76 10.88
CA ASN A 486 -2.62 7.57 9.69
C ASN A 486 -3.19 9.00 9.81
N LEU A 487 -3.93 9.31 10.88
CA LEU A 487 -4.54 10.63 11.11
C LEU A 487 -3.55 11.69 11.62
N GLU A 488 -2.37 11.32 12.14
CA GLU A 488 -1.40 12.26 12.72
C GLU A 488 -0.79 13.24 11.68
N ASN A 489 -0.94 12.97 10.37
CA ASN A 489 -0.33 13.75 9.30
C ASN A 489 -1.30 14.56 8.41
N ALA A 490 -2.61 14.51 8.64
CA ALA A 490 -3.58 15.19 7.77
C ALA A 490 -4.67 15.91 8.58
N ASN A 491 -4.59 17.24 8.64
CA ASN A 491 -5.58 18.11 9.27
C ASN A 491 -6.98 18.10 8.59
N GLU A 492 -7.16 17.35 7.49
CA GLU A 492 -8.35 17.46 6.62
C GLU A 492 -9.04 16.14 6.25
N ASP A 493 -8.65 14.98 6.81
CA ASP A 493 -9.30 13.71 6.44
C ASP A 493 -10.59 13.42 7.23
N GLN A 494 -11.67 14.10 6.84
CA GLN A 494 -13.00 13.96 7.43
C GLN A 494 -13.57 12.54 7.24
N GLU A 495 -13.24 11.90 6.12
CA GLU A 495 -13.72 10.55 5.77
C GLU A 495 -13.08 9.50 6.69
N THR A 496 -11.77 9.58 6.94
CA THR A 496 -11.12 8.63 7.85
C THR A 496 -11.63 8.77 9.29
N ARG A 497 -11.96 9.98 9.75
CA ARG A 497 -12.58 10.18 11.08
C ARG A 497 -13.99 9.59 11.16
N TYR A 498 -14.78 9.70 10.08
CA TYR A 498 -16.08 9.04 9.98
C TYR A 498 -15.94 7.52 10.02
N GLN A 499 -15.05 6.95 9.20
CA GLN A 499 -14.80 5.51 9.15
C GLN A 499 -14.29 4.97 10.49
N LEU A 500 -13.49 5.75 11.21
CA LEU A 500 -13.03 5.42 12.55
C LEU A 500 -14.20 5.35 13.54
N ALA A 501 -15.08 6.36 13.56
CA ALA A 501 -16.27 6.38 14.42
C ALA A 501 -17.24 5.24 14.09
N ALA A 502 -17.46 4.97 12.80
CA ALA A 502 -18.29 3.86 12.34
C ALA A 502 -17.72 2.49 12.75
N SER A 503 -16.40 2.31 12.68
CA SER A 503 -15.76 1.04 13.08
C SER A 503 -15.95 0.75 14.57
N TYR A 504 -15.85 1.75 15.44
CA TYR A 504 -16.15 1.58 16.86
C TYR A 504 -17.64 1.24 17.10
N LEU A 505 -18.56 1.80 16.31
CA LEU A 505 -19.98 1.45 16.40
C LEU A 505 -20.23 -0.02 16.03
N ASP A 506 -19.63 -0.50 14.93
CA ASP A 506 -19.77 -1.89 14.50
C ASP A 506 -19.20 -2.87 15.53
N ILE A 507 -18.02 -2.56 16.08
CA ILE A 507 -17.40 -3.35 17.15
C ILE A 507 -18.29 -3.37 18.39
N ALA A 508 -18.92 -2.25 18.76
CA ALA A 508 -19.84 -2.21 19.89
C ALA A 508 -21.04 -3.16 19.68
N LEU A 509 -21.62 -3.20 18.48
CA LEU A 509 -22.72 -4.10 18.17
C LEU A 509 -22.32 -5.57 18.30
N ASP A 510 -21.10 -5.93 17.90
CA ASP A 510 -20.57 -7.28 18.09
C ASP A 510 -20.32 -7.61 19.56
N CYS A 511 -19.79 -6.66 20.35
CA CYS A 511 -19.67 -6.82 21.79
C CYS A 511 -21.04 -7.04 22.45
N ILE A 512 -22.10 -6.34 22.02
CA ILE A 512 -23.48 -6.56 22.52
C ILE A 512 -23.94 -7.98 22.20
N ARG A 513 -23.74 -8.46 20.97
CA ARG A 513 -24.08 -9.83 20.56
C ARG A 513 -23.32 -10.89 21.37
N GLY A 514 -22.08 -10.59 21.75
CA GLY A 514 -21.23 -11.43 22.59
C GLY A 514 -21.44 -11.24 24.10
N GLU A 515 -22.46 -10.48 24.52
CA GLU A 515 -22.76 -10.16 25.93
C GLU A 515 -21.63 -9.43 26.69
N ARG A 516 -20.74 -8.73 25.98
CA ARG A 516 -19.60 -7.96 26.52
C ARG A 516 -19.98 -6.49 26.73
N MET A 517 -20.88 -6.25 27.70
CA MET A 517 -21.55 -4.95 27.87
C MET A 517 -20.62 -3.78 28.20
N ASP A 518 -19.59 -4.00 29.02
CA ASP A 518 -18.60 -2.99 29.40
C ASP A 518 -17.80 -2.49 28.19
N GLU A 519 -17.51 -3.39 27.26
CA GLU A 519 -16.71 -3.14 26.07
C GLU A 519 -17.55 -2.49 24.97
N ALA A 520 -18.79 -2.95 24.82
CA ALA A 520 -19.79 -2.30 23.98
C ALA A 520 -19.97 -0.84 24.41
N LEU A 521 -20.09 -0.58 25.72
CA LEU A 521 -20.21 0.77 26.25
C LEU A 521 -18.98 1.63 25.92
N ALA A 522 -17.76 1.11 26.08
CA ALA A 522 -16.53 1.83 25.74
C ALA A 522 -16.45 2.19 24.25
N CYS A 523 -16.80 1.26 23.36
CA CYS A 523 -16.81 1.48 21.92
C CYS A 523 -17.90 2.47 21.47
N LEU A 524 -19.10 2.43 22.06
CA LEU A 524 -20.15 3.41 21.80
C LEU A 524 -19.72 4.83 22.21
N GLN A 525 -19.13 4.97 23.40
CA GLN A 525 -18.64 6.25 23.90
C GLN A 525 -17.54 6.84 22.99
N LEU A 526 -16.62 6.00 22.49
CA LEU A 526 -15.61 6.42 21.53
C LEU A 526 -16.21 6.84 20.18
N SER A 527 -17.14 6.02 19.66
CA SER A 527 -17.84 6.33 18.41
C SER A 527 -18.55 7.68 18.51
N ARG A 528 -19.32 7.90 19.58
CA ARG A 528 -20.03 9.16 19.82
C ARG A 528 -19.08 10.34 20.01
N PHE A 529 -18.01 10.17 20.77
CA PHE A 529 -17.01 11.22 20.96
C PHE A 529 -16.43 11.69 19.62
N ILE A 530 -16.00 10.76 18.76
CA ILE A 530 -15.43 11.09 17.44
C ILE A 530 -16.50 11.74 16.55
N PHE A 531 -17.72 11.19 16.49
CA PHE A 531 -18.81 11.82 15.75
C PHE A 531 -19.08 13.24 16.26
N THR A 532 -19.07 13.46 17.57
CA THR A 532 -19.44 14.74 18.16
C THR A 532 -18.36 15.80 17.95
N GLU A 533 -17.11 15.50 18.31
CA GLU A 533 -16.04 16.49 18.41
C GLU A 533 -15.15 16.56 17.15
N HIS A 534 -15.06 15.47 16.39
CA HIS A 534 -14.03 15.33 15.36
C HIS A 534 -14.57 15.12 13.93
N THR A 535 -15.89 15.01 13.74
CA THR A 535 -16.51 14.96 12.41
C THR A 535 -17.32 16.23 12.08
N PRO A 536 -17.42 16.64 10.80
CA PRO A 536 -18.12 17.87 10.42
C PRO A 536 -19.63 17.84 10.74
N PRO A 537 -20.24 18.97 11.17
CA PRO A 537 -21.68 19.04 11.45
C PRO A 537 -22.58 18.74 10.24
N LEU A 538 -22.09 18.99 9.02
CA LEU A 538 -22.84 18.79 7.77
C LEU A 538 -22.77 17.35 7.25
N LEU A 539 -22.11 16.44 7.97
CA LEU A 539 -21.94 15.07 7.54
C LEU A 539 -23.28 14.32 7.57
N TYR A 540 -23.58 13.61 6.48
CA TYR A 540 -24.85 12.92 6.30
C TYR A 540 -25.12 11.91 7.43
N ARG A 541 -26.32 11.98 8.03
CA ARG A 541 -26.81 11.15 9.16
C ARG A 541 -26.02 11.24 10.47
N ARG A 542 -25.03 12.13 10.62
CA ARG A 542 -24.26 12.31 11.86
C ARG A 542 -25.13 12.43 13.11
N GLU A 543 -26.08 13.37 13.11
CA GLU A 543 -26.98 13.58 14.26
C GLU A 543 -27.87 12.37 14.57
N GLN A 544 -28.33 11.66 13.53
CA GLN A 544 -29.14 10.46 13.70
C GLN A 544 -28.34 9.31 14.32
N LEU A 545 -27.06 9.18 13.95
CA LEU A 545 -26.14 8.20 14.52
C LEU A 545 -25.80 8.54 15.96
N ILE A 546 -25.53 9.82 16.28
CA ILE A 546 -25.31 10.28 17.66
C ILE A 546 -26.54 9.97 18.52
N ASP A 547 -27.75 10.30 18.05
CA ASP A 547 -29.00 10.01 18.75
C ASP A 547 -29.22 8.50 18.98
N LEU A 548 -28.88 7.67 18.00
CA LEU A 548 -28.96 6.22 18.12
C LEU A 548 -27.97 5.70 19.17
N ILE A 549 -26.70 6.12 19.08
CA ILE A 549 -25.66 5.73 20.03
C ILE A 549 -26.04 6.13 21.44
N LEU A 550 -26.57 7.34 21.64
CA LEU A 550 -27.04 7.83 22.93
C LEU A 550 -28.15 6.95 23.53
N ARG A 551 -29.08 6.43 22.71
CA ARG A 551 -30.13 5.52 23.17
C ARG A 551 -29.57 4.17 23.59
N GLU A 552 -28.65 3.62 22.81
CA GLU A 552 -28.01 2.34 23.12
C GLU A 552 -27.11 2.45 24.36
N GLU A 553 -26.36 3.54 24.52
CA GLU A 553 -25.60 3.83 25.76
C GLU A 553 -26.53 3.88 26.97
N GLN A 554 -27.68 4.54 26.85
CA GLN A 554 -28.68 4.58 27.92
C GLN A 554 -29.29 3.20 28.19
N ALA A 555 -29.55 2.39 27.16
CA ALA A 555 -30.08 1.04 27.33
C ALA A 555 -29.07 0.11 28.04
N LEU A 556 -27.78 0.20 27.69
CA LEU A 556 -26.70 -0.55 28.34
C LEU A 556 -26.45 -0.06 29.78
N ALA A 557 -26.43 1.25 30.02
CA ALA A 557 -26.30 1.81 31.36
C ALA A 557 -27.48 1.46 32.29
N ASN A 558 -28.66 1.21 31.71
CA ASN A 558 -29.86 0.76 32.41
C ASN A 558 -30.03 -0.78 32.41
N SER A 559 -29.10 -1.54 31.80
CA SER A 559 -29.13 -3.00 31.85
C SER A 559 -28.77 -3.47 33.26
N PRO A 560 -29.52 -4.42 33.85
CA PRO A 560 -29.28 -4.84 35.23
C PRO A 560 -27.92 -5.52 35.34
N HIS A 561 -27.00 -4.94 36.11
CA HIS A 561 -25.90 -5.72 36.68
C HIS A 561 -26.51 -6.89 37.49
N PRO A 562 -25.85 -8.06 37.53
CA PRO A 562 -26.35 -9.16 38.33
C PRO A 562 -26.58 -8.70 39.79
N PRO A 563 -27.74 -9.07 40.38
CA PRO A 563 -28.10 -8.62 41.72
C PRO A 563 -27.05 -9.03 42.74
N LEU A 564 -26.69 -8.13 43.66
CA LEU A 564 -25.85 -8.50 44.81
C LEU A 564 -26.65 -9.39 45.77
N ILE A 565 -27.94 -9.09 45.91
CA ILE A 565 -28.92 -9.93 46.60
C ILE A 565 -30.18 -9.96 45.71
N PRO A 566 -30.54 -11.11 45.12
CA PRO A 566 -31.76 -11.22 44.31
C PRO A 566 -33.02 -11.21 45.20
N ALA A 567 -34.18 -10.89 44.61
CA ALA A 567 -35.44 -10.80 45.36
C ALA A 567 -35.88 -12.14 46.00
N ASP A 568 -35.49 -13.27 45.42
CA ASP A 568 -35.75 -14.63 45.91
C ASP A 568 -34.60 -15.21 46.75
N ALA A 569 -33.71 -14.35 47.26
CA ALA A 569 -32.56 -14.75 48.05
C ALA A 569 -32.95 -15.61 49.27
N ILE A 570 -32.06 -16.55 49.63
CA ILE A 570 -32.21 -17.37 50.84
C ILE A 570 -31.68 -16.61 52.04
N TRP A 571 -32.53 -16.37 53.05
CA TRP A 571 -32.18 -15.71 54.30
C TRP A 571 -32.06 -16.71 55.45
N ASN A 572 -31.06 -16.50 56.30
CA ASN A 572 -31.06 -17.07 57.65
C ASN A 572 -32.09 -16.29 58.48
N TYR A 573 -33.04 -16.96 59.10
CA TYR A 573 -34.06 -16.31 59.92
C TYR A 573 -34.15 -16.91 61.32
N TYR A 574 -34.49 -16.06 62.27
CA TYR A 574 -34.72 -16.40 63.66
C TYR A 574 -36.03 -15.74 64.10
N ASP A 575 -37.00 -16.59 64.43
CA ASP A 575 -38.40 -16.25 64.69
C ASP A 575 -38.82 -16.63 66.12
N SER A 576 -37.85 -16.82 67.03
CA SER A 576 -38.13 -17.20 68.41
C SER A 576 -38.55 -16.02 69.28
N ARG A 577 -39.38 -16.29 70.30
CA ARG A 577 -39.79 -15.30 71.29
C ARG A 577 -38.64 -14.72 72.13
N SER A 578 -37.57 -15.49 72.33
CA SER A 578 -36.38 -14.99 73.04
C SER A 578 -35.42 -14.41 72.01
N PRO A 579 -35.01 -13.13 72.12
CA PRO A 579 -34.18 -12.49 71.10
C PRO A 579 -32.81 -13.18 70.96
N PRO A 580 -32.17 -13.06 69.79
CA PRO A 580 -30.79 -13.48 69.62
C PRO A 580 -29.85 -12.60 70.47
N SER A 581 -28.56 -12.94 70.50
CA SER A 581 -27.57 -12.15 71.25
C SER A 581 -27.48 -10.71 70.74
N ASP A 582 -27.09 -9.76 71.58
CA ASP A 582 -27.07 -8.33 71.24
C ASP A 582 -26.13 -7.96 70.08
N ASP A 583 -25.27 -8.88 69.64
CA ASP A 583 -24.33 -8.74 68.51
C ASP A 583 -24.80 -9.47 67.23
N TRP A 584 -26.06 -9.92 67.16
CA TRP A 584 -26.59 -10.72 66.07
C TRP A 584 -26.53 -10.07 64.69
N PHE A 585 -26.32 -8.76 64.57
CA PHE A 585 -26.17 -8.04 63.29
C PHE A 585 -24.70 -7.82 62.89
N SER A 586 -23.76 -8.28 63.72
CA SER A 586 -22.31 -8.26 63.46
C SER A 586 -21.93 -9.31 62.39
N PRO A 587 -20.94 -9.02 61.53
CA PRO A 587 -20.45 -9.98 60.54
C PRO A 587 -19.87 -11.26 61.18
N ASP A 588 -19.30 -11.17 62.38
CA ASP A 588 -18.65 -12.30 63.07
C ASP A 588 -19.62 -13.22 63.84
N TYR A 589 -20.91 -12.85 63.92
CA TYR A 589 -21.89 -13.66 64.65
C TYR A 589 -22.18 -14.98 63.92
N ASN A 590 -22.20 -16.07 64.69
CA ASN A 590 -22.46 -17.41 64.16
C ASN A 590 -23.96 -17.72 64.11
N ASP A 591 -24.55 -17.65 62.92
CA ASP A 591 -25.97 -17.90 62.65
C ASP A 591 -26.26 -19.33 62.15
N GLN A 592 -25.32 -20.28 62.26
CA GLN A 592 -25.54 -21.68 61.82
C GLN A 592 -26.73 -22.38 62.50
N GLY A 593 -27.16 -21.88 63.66
CA GLY A 593 -28.34 -22.38 64.38
C GLY A 593 -29.67 -21.80 63.91
N TRP A 594 -29.66 -20.85 62.97
CA TRP A 594 -30.85 -20.21 62.42
C TRP A 594 -31.44 -21.05 61.28
N ALA A 595 -32.75 -20.96 61.09
CA ALA A 595 -33.41 -21.61 59.97
C ALA A 595 -33.12 -20.85 58.66
N LYS A 596 -33.32 -21.49 57.51
CA LYS A 596 -33.05 -20.93 56.18
C LYS A 596 -34.28 -21.02 55.30
N GLY A 597 -34.60 -19.96 54.58
CA GLY A 597 -35.73 -19.92 53.67
C GLY A 597 -35.57 -18.89 52.57
N ALA A 598 -36.19 -19.12 51.42
CA ALA A 598 -36.26 -18.14 50.34
C ALA A 598 -37.23 -17.00 50.72
N ALA A 599 -36.88 -15.76 50.38
CA ALA A 599 -37.82 -14.66 50.42
C ALA A 599 -38.91 -14.85 49.34
N GLU A 600 -40.16 -14.43 49.56
CA GLU A 600 -40.70 -13.70 50.71
C GLU A 600 -40.85 -14.57 51.97
N LEU A 601 -40.41 -14.07 53.13
CA LEU A 601 -40.51 -14.76 54.43
C LEU A 601 -41.58 -14.10 55.30
N GLY A 602 -42.47 -14.90 55.88
CA GLY A 602 -43.59 -14.32 56.60
C GLY A 602 -44.66 -15.29 57.08
N TYR A 603 -45.85 -14.77 57.39
CA TYR A 603 -47.08 -15.53 57.59
C TYR A 603 -48.29 -14.62 57.35
N GLY A 604 -49.44 -15.20 56.96
CA GLY A 604 -50.73 -14.51 56.96
C GLY A 604 -51.39 -14.36 55.58
N ASP A 605 -50.61 -14.18 54.53
CA ASP A 605 -51.10 -13.74 53.21
C ASP A 605 -51.07 -14.84 52.14
N ALA A 606 -50.44 -15.98 52.44
CA ALA A 606 -50.36 -17.17 51.59
C ALA A 606 -49.60 -16.98 50.27
N ASP A 607 -48.80 -15.91 50.17
CA ASP A 607 -47.83 -15.64 49.12
C ASP A 607 -46.37 -15.86 49.57
N GLU A 608 -46.16 -16.25 50.84
CA GLU A 608 -44.84 -16.43 51.41
C GLU A 608 -44.15 -17.69 50.86
N ALA A 609 -42.95 -17.50 50.30
CA ALA A 609 -42.12 -18.62 49.89
C ALA A 609 -41.62 -19.43 51.10
N THR A 610 -41.41 -18.76 52.24
CA THR A 610 -41.08 -19.38 53.52
C THR A 610 -42.00 -18.88 54.62
N VAL A 611 -42.79 -19.79 55.19
CA VAL A 611 -43.62 -19.49 56.37
C VAL A 611 -42.79 -19.56 57.65
N ILE A 612 -42.76 -18.48 58.44
CA ILE A 612 -42.05 -18.39 59.74
C ILE A 612 -43.01 -18.60 60.93
N ASP A 613 -42.49 -19.03 62.08
CA ASP A 613 -43.28 -19.29 63.28
C ASP A 613 -43.65 -17.98 64.01
N PHE A 614 -44.95 -17.70 64.14
CA PHE A 614 -45.44 -16.57 64.93
C PHE A 614 -45.45 -16.84 66.45
N GLY A 615 -45.11 -18.07 66.88
CA GLY A 615 -45.12 -18.50 68.27
C GLY A 615 -46.42 -19.22 68.68
N PRO A 616 -46.50 -19.73 69.92
CA PRO A 616 -47.55 -20.67 70.33
C PRO A 616 -48.93 -20.05 70.61
N ASP A 617 -49.06 -18.72 70.63
CA ASP A 617 -50.28 -17.98 71.01
C ASP A 617 -50.66 -17.00 69.91
N SER A 618 -51.74 -17.29 69.16
CA SER A 618 -52.20 -16.45 68.04
C SER A 618 -52.68 -15.06 68.47
N GLU A 619 -53.00 -14.86 69.76
CA GLU A 619 -53.38 -13.57 70.33
C GLU A 619 -52.15 -12.77 70.83
N ARG A 620 -50.97 -13.40 70.88
CA ARG A 620 -49.70 -12.82 71.34
C ARG A 620 -48.54 -13.38 70.53
N LYS A 621 -48.52 -13.03 69.24
CA LYS A 621 -47.46 -13.42 68.30
C LYS A 621 -46.12 -12.77 68.67
N ASN A 622 -45.04 -13.31 68.12
CA ASN A 622 -43.70 -12.73 68.26
C ASN A 622 -43.68 -11.37 67.54
N LEU A 623 -43.36 -10.30 68.28
CA LEU A 623 -43.38 -8.93 67.76
C LEU A 623 -42.21 -8.61 66.82
N THR A 624 -41.15 -9.41 66.86
CA THR A 624 -39.94 -9.17 66.07
C THR A 624 -39.46 -10.48 65.45
N ALA A 625 -39.09 -10.41 64.17
CA ALA A 625 -38.38 -11.46 63.44
C ALA A 625 -37.03 -10.92 62.95
N TRP A 626 -36.00 -11.77 62.98
CA TRP A 626 -34.63 -11.39 62.60
C TRP A 626 -34.15 -12.17 61.38
N PHE A 627 -33.48 -11.47 60.47
CA PHE A 627 -33.01 -12.01 59.20
C PHE A 627 -31.54 -11.66 58.95
N ARG A 628 -30.78 -12.57 58.35
CA ARG A 628 -29.38 -12.38 57.95
C ARG A 628 -29.12 -12.99 56.58
N HIS A 629 -28.40 -12.27 55.73
CA HIS A 629 -27.94 -12.76 54.42
C HIS A 629 -26.51 -12.31 54.17
N GLY A 630 -25.67 -13.25 53.73
CA GLY A 630 -24.29 -12.98 53.35
C GLY A 630 -24.14 -12.92 51.84
N PHE A 631 -23.51 -11.86 51.33
CA PHE A 631 -23.21 -11.69 49.91
C PHE A 631 -21.73 -11.37 49.71
N THR A 632 -21.14 -11.81 48.60
CA THR A 632 -19.71 -11.64 48.34
C THR A 632 -19.44 -10.55 47.32
N MET A 633 -18.44 -9.71 47.58
CA MET A 633 -17.93 -8.70 46.64
C MET A 633 -16.46 -8.95 46.35
N THR A 634 -16.06 -8.86 45.08
CA THR A 634 -14.65 -8.94 44.67
C THR A 634 -13.95 -7.59 44.83
N GLU A 635 -12.63 -7.57 44.99
CA GLU A 635 -11.86 -6.32 45.00
C GLU A 635 -12.04 -5.53 43.70
N SER A 636 -12.25 -6.22 42.57
CA SER A 636 -12.57 -5.58 41.29
C SER A 636 -13.92 -4.87 41.30
N GLN A 637 -14.94 -5.40 42.00
CA GLN A 637 -16.27 -4.77 42.13
C GLN A 637 -16.26 -3.60 43.11
N LEU A 638 -15.37 -3.63 44.12
CA LEU A 638 -15.19 -2.51 45.05
C LEU A 638 -14.37 -1.37 44.43
N ALA A 639 -13.42 -1.71 43.55
CA ALA A 639 -12.59 -0.75 42.82
C ALA A 639 -13.29 -0.12 41.60
N SER A 640 -14.31 -0.79 41.04
CA SER A 640 -15.22 -0.14 40.09
C SER A 640 -16.08 0.87 40.84
N ASP A 641 -16.17 2.11 40.35
CA ASP A 641 -17.09 3.11 40.89
C ASP A 641 -18.54 2.61 40.74
N LEU A 642 -19.08 2.02 41.82
CA LEU A 642 -20.38 1.37 41.84
C LEU A 642 -21.54 2.34 41.59
N GLY A 643 -21.27 3.65 41.50
CA GLY A 643 -22.27 4.70 41.32
C GLY A 643 -23.18 4.81 42.54
N SER A 644 -24.27 4.05 42.53
CA SER A 644 -25.23 3.96 43.64
C SER A 644 -25.70 2.51 43.86
N LEU A 645 -26.13 2.16 45.07
CA LEU A 645 -26.84 0.89 45.32
C LEU A 645 -28.33 1.15 45.48
N ARG A 646 -29.16 0.32 44.86
CA ARG A 646 -30.61 0.31 45.06
C ARG A 646 -30.97 -0.81 46.03
N LEU A 647 -31.55 -0.45 47.16
CA LEU A 647 -32.16 -1.38 48.12
C LEU A 647 -33.68 -1.32 47.96
N SER A 648 -34.29 -2.43 47.57
CA SER A 648 -35.74 -2.59 47.50
C SER A 648 -36.19 -3.41 48.73
N LEU A 649 -36.98 -2.83 49.63
CA LEU A 649 -37.47 -3.47 50.86
C LEU A 649 -38.99 -3.64 50.80
N LEU A 650 -39.46 -4.87 50.98
CA LEU A 650 -40.85 -5.19 51.29
C LEU A 650 -40.87 -5.63 52.76
N CYS A 651 -41.62 -4.90 53.57
CA CYS A 651 -41.93 -5.28 54.93
C CYS A 651 -43.33 -4.78 55.29
N ASP A 652 -43.98 -5.50 56.19
CA ASP A 652 -45.31 -5.18 56.70
C ASP A 652 -45.31 -3.89 57.55
N ASP A 653 -45.07 -3.96 58.86
CA ASP A 653 -45.24 -2.78 59.71
C ASP A 653 -44.00 -1.87 59.85
N GLY A 654 -42.83 -2.44 60.16
CA GLY A 654 -41.60 -1.67 60.33
C GLY A 654 -40.34 -2.54 60.31
N ALA A 655 -39.21 -1.96 59.89
CA ALA A 655 -37.96 -2.69 59.78
C ALA A 655 -36.73 -1.82 60.06
N ILE A 656 -35.66 -2.46 60.55
CA ILE A 656 -34.34 -1.86 60.69
C ILE A 656 -33.33 -2.73 59.97
N ILE A 657 -32.56 -2.13 59.07
CA ILE A 657 -31.57 -2.82 58.25
C ILE A 657 -30.16 -2.44 58.74
N TYR A 658 -29.32 -3.44 58.90
CA TYR A 658 -27.92 -3.33 59.28
C TYR A 658 -27.03 -3.89 58.17
N LEU A 659 -25.91 -3.22 57.91
CA LEU A 659 -24.87 -3.69 57.01
C LEU A 659 -23.55 -3.78 57.78
N ASN A 660 -22.97 -4.98 57.85
CA ASN A 660 -21.71 -5.24 58.55
C ASN A 660 -21.65 -4.64 59.97
N GLY A 661 -22.72 -4.78 60.76
CA GLY A 661 -22.77 -4.27 62.13
C GLY A 661 -23.25 -2.81 62.28
N VAL A 662 -23.43 -2.06 61.20
CA VAL A 662 -23.84 -0.64 61.23
C VAL A 662 -25.30 -0.50 60.80
N GLU A 663 -26.10 0.24 61.57
CA GLU A 663 -27.48 0.57 61.20
C GLU A 663 -27.49 1.43 59.92
N LEU A 664 -28.08 0.88 58.86
CA LEU A 664 -28.13 1.47 57.53
C LEU A 664 -29.41 2.28 57.31
N LEU A 665 -30.54 1.69 57.70
CA LEU A 665 -31.87 2.24 57.43
C LEU A 665 -32.83 1.87 58.54
N ARG A 666 -33.70 2.82 58.90
CA ARG A 666 -34.82 2.62 59.81
C ARG A 666 -36.12 3.01 59.09
N HIS A 667 -37.02 2.05 58.88
CA HIS A 667 -38.31 2.26 58.23
C HIS A 667 -39.45 2.02 59.23
N HIS A 668 -40.33 3.02 59.40
CA HIS A 668 -41.48 3.00 60.32
C HIS A 668 -41.19 2.60 61.78
N MET A 669 -39.94 2.74 62.24
CA MET A 669 -39.55 2.49 63.63
C MET A 669 -39.28 3.80 64.39
N PRO A 670 -39.57 3.86 65.72
CA PRO A 670 -39.40 5.09 66.50
C PRO A 670 -37.92 5.49 66.61
N THR A 671 -37.66 6.75 66.96
CA THR A 671 -36.29 7.21 67.26
C THR A 671 -35.82 6.74 68.64
N GLY A 672 -34.53 6.51 68.82
CA GLY A 672 -33.93 6.05 70.09
C GLY A 672 -33.58 4.57 70.11
N LYS A 673 -33.31 4.04 71.31
CA LYS A 673 -32.90 2.63 71.50
C LYS A 673 -34.09 1.71 71.24
N ILE A 674 -33.92 0.78 70.31
CA ILE A 674 -34.90 -0.23 69.94
C ILE A 674 -34.66 -1.50 70.75
N SER A 675 -35.76 -2.17 71.08
CA SER A 675 -35.77 -3.46 71.78
C SER A 675 -36.69 -4.42 71.02
N PRO A 676 -36.58 -5.74 71.22
CA PRO A 676 -37.47 -6.75 70.62
C PRO A 676 -38.96 -6.61 70.97
N THR A 677 -39.31 -5.70 71.88
CA THR A 677 -40.70 -5.39 72.25
C THR A 677 -41.13 -4.00 71.79
N THR A 678 -40.27 -3.28 71.08
CA THR A 678 -40.58 -1.97 70.51
C THR A 678 -41.50 -2.18 69.31
N LEU A 679 -42.64 -1.50 69.31
CA LEU A 679 -43.62 -1.57 68.23
C LEU A 679 -43.23 -0.65 67.07
N ALA A 680 -43.62 -1.03 65.86
CA ALA A 680 -43.60 -0.14 64.72
C ALA A 680 -44.49 1.09 64.98
N SER A 681 -44.12 2.24 64.41
CA SER A 681 -44.78 3.53 64.60
C SER A 681 -45.96 3.76 63.65
N TYR A 682 -46.22 2.83 62.75
CA TYR A 682 -47.23 2.91 61.71
C TYR A 682 -47.82 1.51 61.47
N THR A 683 -49.10 1.47 61.10
CA THR A 683 -49.79 0.25 60.66
C THR A 683 -49.89 0.31 59.14
N MET A 684 -49.28 -0.63 58.42
CA MET A 684 -49.53 -0.76 56.98
C MET A 684 -50.86 -1.52 56.78
N SER A 685 -51.61 -1.17 55.73
CA SER A 685 -52.89 -1.85 55.40
C SER A 685 -53.19 -1.75 53.90
N GLY A 686 -53.54 -2.86 53.27
CA GLY A 686 -54.06 -2.89 51.89
C GLY A 686 -52.95 -2.90 50.82
N MET A 687 -53.13 -2.18 49.70
CA MET A 687 -52.18 -2.26 48.56
C MET A 687 -50.74 -1.83 48.90
N ASP A 688 -50.53 -1.16 50.04
CA ASP A 688 -49.22 -0.70 50.48
C ASP A 688 -48.30 -1.82 51.01
N GLU A 689 -48.86 -2.96 51.47
CA GLU A 689 -48.15 -4.15 52.00
C GLU A 689 -47.41 -4.94 50.92
N THR A 690 -47.87 -4.86 49.66
CA THR A 690 -47.33 -5.64 48.53
C THR A 690 -46.30 -4.86 47.67
N ILE A 691 -45.89 -3.66 48.11
CA ILE A 691 -45.06 -2.76 47.31
C ILE A 691 -43.65 -2.62 47.90
N TYR A 692 -42.65 -3.02 47.13
CA TYR A 692 -41.24 -2.75 47.43
C TYR A 692 -40.95 -1.24 47.53
N ARG A 693 -40.42 -0.83 48.69
CA ARG A 693 -39.92 0.53 48.94
C ARG A 693 -38.47 0.64 48.50
N ILE A 694 -38.17 1.68 47.71
CA ILE A 694 -36.86 1.86 47.09
C ILE A 694 -36.03 2.89 47.86
N PHE A 695 -34.83 2.50 48.26
CA PHE A 695 -33.81 3.36 48.87
C PHE A 695 -32.55 3.38 48.01
N ILE A 696 -32.02 4.57 47.75
CA ILE A 696 -30.78 4.75 47.00
C ILE A 696 -29.65 5.06 47.98
N LEU A 697 -28.59 4.26 47.95
CA LEU A 697 -27.48 4.31 48.87
C LEU A 697 -26.20 4.69 48.12
N ASP A 698 -25.36 5.48 48.78
CA ASP A 698 -24.05 5.90 48.27
C ASP A 698 -22.99 4.90 48.77
N PRO A 699 -22.40 4.05 47.90
CA PRO A 699 -21.45 3.01 48.29
C PRO A 699 -20.26 3.55 49.08
N ALA A 700 -19.83 4.79 48.80
CA ALA A 700 -18.68 5.41 49.48
C ALA A 700 -18.94 5.72 50.96
N LYS A 701 -20.20 5.73 51.39
CA LYS A 701 -20.61 5.96 52.78
C LYS A 701 -20.96 4.66 53.53
N LEU A 702 -20.89 3.51 52.85
CA LEU A 702 -21.25 2.22 53.41
C LEU A 702 -20.01 1.46 53.90
N PRO A 703 -20.11 0.65 54.96
CA PRO A 703 -19.02 -0.17 55.47
C PRO A 703 -18.79 -1.43 54.61
N LEU A 704 -18.76 -1.30 53.28
CA LEU A 704 -18.53 -2.39 52.34
C LEU A 704 -17.04 -2.73 52.24
N HIS A 705 -16.73 -4.02 52.07
CA HIS A 705 -15.36 -4.48 51.87
C HIS A 705 -15.30 -5.67 50.91
N GLY A 706 -14.11 -5.91 50.34
CA GLY A 706 -13.86 -7.10 49.53
C GLY A 706 -13.99 -8.36 50.38
N GLY A 707 -14.67 -9.38 49.87
CA GLY A 707 -15.01 -10.59 50.61
C GLY A 707 -16.50 -10.66 50.97
N THR A 708 -16.82 -11.29 52.10
CA THR A 708 -18.20 -11.55 52.53
C THR A 708 -18.74 -10.38 53.34
N ASN A 709 -19.84 -9.80 52.89
CA ASN A 709 -20.58 -8.76 53.59
C ASN A 709 -21.90 -9.35 54.13
N ILE A 710 -22.32 -8.93 55.31
CA ILE A 710 -23.56 -9.38 55.96
C ILE A 710 -24.57 -8.24 55.98
N LEU A 711 -25.73 -8.49 55.37
CA LEU A 711 -26.92 -7.65 55.51
C LEU A 711 -27.86 -8.33 56.51
N ALA A 712 -28.33 -7.59 57.50
CA ALA A 712 -29.17 -8.10 58.57
C ALA A 712 -30.40 -7.20 58.75
N ALA A 713 -31.55 -7.77 59.10
CA ALA A 713 -32.79 -7.04 59.25
C ALA A 713 -33.56 -7.49 60.49
N GLU A 714 -34.14 -6.55 61.24
CA GLU A 714 -35.18 -6.85 62.23
C GLU A 714 -36.50 -6.23 61.77
N VAL A 715 -37.55 -7.03 61.69
CA VAL A 715 -38.89 -6.61 61.30
C VAL A 715 -39.78 -6.62 62.53
N HIS A 716 -40.49 -5.53 62.77
CA HIS A 716 -41.30 -5.29 63.95
C HIS A 716 -42.76 -5.08 63.57
N GLN A 717 -43.64 -5.73 64.32
CA GLN A 717 -45.08 -5.57 64.23
C GLN A 717 -45.54 -4.35 65.06
N ASN A 718 -46.63 -3.71 64.65
CA ASN A 718 -47.22 -2.57 65.36
C ASN A 718 -48.14 -3.02 66.51
N GLU A 719 -48.70 -4.24 66.43
CA GLU A 719 -49.52 -4.82 67.50
C GLU A 719 -49.34 -6.33 67.69
N PRO A 720 -49.47 -6.87 68.93
CA PRO A 720 -49.30 -8.31 69.21
C PRO A 720 -50.23 -9.30 68.49
N PRO A 721 -51.50 -8.98 68.15
CA PRO A 721 -52.39 -9.89 67.44
C PRO A 721 -52.36 -9.69 65.91
N SER A 722 -51.30 -9.08 65.34
CA SER A 722 -51.23 -8.80 63.89
C SER A 722 -51.58 -10.03 63.04
N SER A 723 -52.34 -9.83 61.96
CA SER A 723 -52.77 -10.91 61.07
C SER A 723 -51.59 -11.59 60.37
N ASP A 724 -50.58 -10.80 60.04
CA ASP A 724 -49.56 -11.08 59.04
C ASP A 724 -48.17 -10.52 59.44
N LEU A 725 -47.15 -10.91 58.68
CA LEU A 725 -45.80 -10.38 58.71
C LEU A 725 -45.14 -10.77 57.40
N SER A 726 -44.62 -9.82 56.65
CA SER A 726 -43.87 -10.09 55.41
C SER A 726 -42.48 -9.45 55.42
N PHE A 727 -41.53 -10.13 54.79
CA PHE A 727 -40.17 -9.63 54.56
C PHE A 727 -39.58 -10.15 53.24
N ALA A 728 -39.20 -9.22 52.37
CA ALA A 728 -38.32 -9.48 51.24
C ALA A 728 -37.39 -8.28 50.99
N LEU A 729 -36.15 -8.54 50.59
CA LEU A 729 -35.17 -7.49 50.33
C LEU A 729 -34.28 -7.85 49.14
N GLU A 730 -34.17 -6.92 48.20
CA GLU A 730 -33.31 -6.99 47.03
C GLU A 730 -32.25 -5.87 47.08
N LEU A 731 -31.01 -6.19 46.68
CA LEU A 731 -29.91 -5.23 46.57
C LEU A 731 -29.28 -5.29 45.18
N LEU A 732 -29.39 -4.18 44.43
CA LEU A 732 -28.92 -4.08 43.05
C LEU A 732 -27.80 -3.03 42.92
N PRO A 733 -26.72 -3.31 42.17
CA PRO A 733 -25.82 -2.28 41.69
C PRO A 733 -26.54 -1.36 40.70
N ARG A 734 -26.32 -0.06 40.81
CA ARG A 734 -26.81 0.93 39.84
C ARG A 734 -25.66 1.82 39.41
N ALA A 735 -25.19 1.62 38.18
CA ALA A 735 -24.26 2.54 37.53
C ALA A 735 -24.79 3.99 37.64
N PRO A 736 -23.90 4.98 37.82
CA PRO A 736 -24.33 6.36 38.06
C PRO A 736 -25.19 6.86 36.90
N ILE A 737 -26.39 7.36 37.20
CA ILE A 737 -27.19 8.11 36.21
C ILE A 737 -26.80 9.57 36.32
N SER A 738 -25.94 10.01 35.40
CA SER A 738 -25.76 11.42 35.02
C SER A 738 -25.97 11.56 33.51
N PRO A 739 -26.36 12.74 32.99
CA PRO A 739 -26.71 12.89 31.59
C PRO A 739 -25.55 12.47 30.66
N PRO A 740 -25.84 11.94 29.46
CA PRO A 740 -24.88 11.18 28.66
C PRO A 740 -23.66 11.96 28.14
N MET A 741 -23.60 13.30 28.27
CA MET A 741 -22.49 14.08 27.68
C MET A 741 -21.32 14.36 28.62
N GLU A 742 -21.44 14.21 29.95
CA GLU A 742 -20.43 14.78 30.85
C GLU A 742 -19.20 13.90 31.13
N ASN A 743 -19.15 12.61 30.79
CA ASN A 743 -17.93 11.81 31.03
C ASN A 743 -17.74 10.66 30.04
N PHE A 744 -16.84 10.87 29.08
CA PHE A 744 -16.15 9.75 28.43
C PHE A 744 -15.41 8.93 29.50
N ASN A 745 -15.72 7.64 29.65
CA ASN A 745 -15.09 6.80 30.67
C ASN A 745 -13.69 6.35 30.21
N LEU A 746 -12.73 7.27 30.28
CA LEU A 746 -11.34 7.02 29.88
C LEU A 746 -10.69 5.83 30.60
N PRO A 747 -10.90 5.61 31.91
CA PRO A 747 -10.43 4.40 32.57
C PRO A 747 -10.97 3.10 31.95
N LEU A 748 -12.26 3.05 31.61
CA LEU A 748 -12.89 1.88 30.97
C LEU A 748 -12.32 1.65 29.55
N ALA A 749 -12.21 2.72 28.75
CA ALA A 749 -11.60 2.65 27.43
C ALA A 749 -10.13 2.20 27.48
N LYS A 750 -9.32 2.75 28.40
CA LYS A 750 -7.92 2.33 28.61
C LYS A 750 -7.79 0.88 29.06
N ARG A 751 -8.70 0.41 29.93
CA ARG A 751 -8.72 -0.98 30.42
C ARG A 751 -9.04 -1.98 29.30
N PHE A 752 -10.04 -1.66 28.47
CA PHE A 752 -10.48 -2.55 27.40
C PHE A 752 -9.54 -2.51 26.20
N LEU A 753 -9.19 -1.31 25.74
CA LEU A 753 -8.45 -1.14 24.50
C LEU A 753 -6.94 -1.23 24.69
N GLY A 754 -6.41 -0.86 25.86
CA GLY A 754 -4.97 -0.88 26.12
C GLY A 754 -4.17 -0.23 24.98
N ASP A 755 -3.27 -1.02 24.38
CA ASP A 755 -2.44 -0.61 23.22
C ASP A 755 -3.22 -0.49 21.90
N ALA A 756 -4.47 -0.94 21.84
CA ALA A 756 -5.37 -0.77 20.69
C ALA A 756 -6.08 0.60 20.69
N LEU A 757 -5.98 1.39 21.77
CA LEU A 757 -6.44 2.78 21.75
C LEU A 757 -5.43 3.62 20.95
N PRO A 758 -5.80 4.21 19.79
CA PRO A 758 -4.84 4.93 18.97
C PRO A 758 -4.29 6.18 19.70
N PRO A 759 -2.97 6.49 19.60
CA PRO A 759 -2.37 7.65 20.25
C PRO A 759 -3.08 8.97 19.94
N VAL A 760 -3.49 9.18 18.68
CA VAL A 760 -4.24 10.36 18.26
C VAL A 760 -5.60 10.47 18.95
N VAL A 761 -6.33 9.36 19.10
CA VAL A 761 -7.64 9.34 19.78
C VAL A 761 -7.44 9.56 21.28
N LEU A 762 -6.39 8.97 21.85
CA LEU A 762 -6.02 9.21 23.24
C LEU A 762 -5.71 10.69 23.48
N SER A 763 -4.94 11.33 22.59
CA SER A 763 -4.64 12.76 22.71
C SER A 763 -5.91 13.61 22.64
N TRP A 764 -6.84 13.30 21.73
CA TRP A 764 -8.10 14.03 21.62
C TRP A 764 -8.93 13.93 22.89
N VAL A 765 -9.03 12.74 23.46
CA VAL A 765 -9.78 12.51 24.70
C VAL A 765 -9.10 13.19 25.89
N GLU A 766 -7.78 13.14 26.00
CA GLU A 766 -7.03 13.80 27.08
C GLU A 766 -7.10 15.33 26.98
N GLU A 767 -7.08 15.89 25.77
CA GLU A 767 -7.33 17.33 25.52
C GLU A 767 -8.76 17.72 25.91
N TYR A 768 -9.76 16.92 25.52
CA TYR A 768 -11.15 17.17 25.85
C TYR A 768 -11.38 17.16 27.37
N ALA A 769 -10.84 16.17 28.07
CA ALA A 769 -10.93 16.06 29.53
C ALA A 769 -10.27 17.23 30.28
N GLN A 770 -9.25 17.88 29.68
CA GLN A 770 -8.60 19.07 30.24
C GLN A 770 -9.35 20.37 29.92
N SER A 771 -10.30 20.36 28.97
CA SER A 771 -10.82 21.58 28.35
C SER A 771 -11.91 22.34 29.15
N GLU A 772 -12.32 21.87 30.34
CA GLU A 772 -13.45 22.43 31.14
C GLU A 772 -14.71 22.72 30.29
N ARG A 773 -14.89 22.01 29.17
CA ARG A 773 -16.07 22.15 28.32
C ARG A 773 -17.20 21.29 28.89
N PRO A 774 -18.43 21.85 28.98
CA PRO A 774 -19.57 21.23 29.64
C PRO A 774 -20.09 19.99 28.92
#